data_AF-A0A8S1J0W7-F1
#
_entry.id   AF-A0A8S1J0W7-F1
#
_cell.length_a   1.000
_cell.length_b   1.000
_cell.length_c   1.000
_cell.angle_alpha   90.00
_cell.angle_beta   90.00
_cell.angle_gamma   90.00
#
_symmetry.space_group_name_H-M   'P 1'
#
loop_
_entity.id
_entity.type
_entity.pdbx_description
1 polymer ?
#
loop_
_entity_poly.entity_id
_entity_poly.type
_entity_poly.pdbx_seq_one_letter_code
_entity_poly.pdbx_strand_id
1 'polypeptide(L)'
;MGLLRAARRCALSTSRTGRSSVYAAAMDAHRSHRPKAYVRCIPGEENLQIMITLAGRERNMNRPKSELLERSLARIRISLTAKPDKKRRKKNADVAAEEPYIPVELYETSSSSKPIDLQVSNEAGWTKAGALLAGQQMFDVEVNPPTVDKISLHTTPMIGYPLLPNYVLQFADSEACEWQWFRRHKDGQDWQAIDCQSRVYTPKAEDKGCSVRVQCTPRAFSSHNDSKANGIGGSVRVGMPVAADTGPVDEGPPEVPGQGRHLHTNEVLRSPLFRVVTYNILADQYVSMNDTQELLFNYCDKKYLSLDYRKQLVLEELEGYNADIICLQEIDEKAFRSYFQPHFADRGFEGYYANKVTAVREGCATFFRSSRFEVLRQKDVSLRDQFAGPLAPHLRCFEPMMSSSLQKCFQKIGTIAQMLVLAPRGGCRAEGCLCVVNTHLFFHPRAPHIRSMQAACIMHEAHALMTSAASGSTAPEPISVVFCGDLNSAMHSGRPGAVELLQQGRLRADYWDWKDGALFKWDKSEEGCQLEGSKLEDDMEVEDNGSNEMTDGKAVYGVDVAIPFKLRSADGLETPFTNYVRHYCALLDYIWYDPRHLRVERGVPMPSERELRSFLPSRRFPSDHLAVVFDLAWRSDRELVDDRHDVDQSPPASATTNVVPADLNNVDLAVEALRRSRVIGVPTDTIYGFAADASKGDAIQRVYRIKQRSRNVPLAVCLADVDQIGQCCRLDHLPPSLVGDLLPGPLTLVLPRLPDATLSPQLNPELPNLAVRVPDHEFMREVCRRFDGPVALTSANRSGEPSSRSAEEFRDLWPLCEAVFDGGVSGESGAGSTLLDLSAPGRLKILREGAGMREALLVLEKYGLRPGP
;
A
#
# COMPACT_ATOMS: atom_id res chain seq x y z
N MET A 1 -32.89 63.88 54.62
CA MET A 1 -31.74 63.52 53.74
C MET A 1 -30.42 63.22 54.47
N GLY A 2 -30.26 63.50 55.78
CA GLY A 2 -29.04 63.18 56.54
C GLY A 2 -29.01 61.80 57.24
N LEU A 3 -30.17 61.23 57.59
CA LEU A 3 -30.25 59.98 58.38
C LEU A 3 -30.14 58.67 57.56
N LEU A 4 -30.39 58.71 56.24
CA LEU A 4 -30.27 57.54 55.35
C LEU A 4 -28.83 57.23 54.89
N ARG A 5 -27.88 58.16 55.10
CA ARG A 5 -26.46 57.93 54.78
C ARG A 5 -25.66 57.32 55.94
N ALA A 6 -26.12 57.46 57.19
CA ALA A 6 -25.47 56.86 58.36
C ALA A 6 -25.81 55.37 58.53
N ALA A 7 -27.06 54.96 58.25
CA ALA A 7 -27.50 53.57 58.36
C ALA A 7 -26.82 52.63 57.33
N ARG A 8 -26.49 53.13 56.12
CA ARG A 8 -25.72 52.36 55.12
C ARG A 8 -24.24 52.20 55.46
N ARG A 9 -23.63 53.09 56.25
CA ARG A 9 -22.21 52.96 56.67
C ARG A 9 -22.04 52.02 57.86
N CYS A 10 -23.03 51.90 58.75
CA CYS A 10 -22.97 50.97 59.88
C CYS A 10 -23.17 49.50 59.46
N ALA A 11 -24.02 49.22 58.46
CA ALA A 11 -24.22 47.85 57.93
C ALA A 11 -23.01 47.32 57.12
N LEU A 12 -22.15 48.21 56.62
CA LEU A 12 -20.89 47.85 55.95
C LEU A 12 -19.73 47.59 56.94
N SER A 13 -19.83 48.00 58.22
CA SER A 13 -18.79 47.75 59.22
C SER A 13 -19.03 46.46 60.01
N THR A 14 -20.29 46.11 60.31
CA THR A 14 -20.64 44.88 61.02
C THR A 14 -20.54 43.61 60.16
N SER A 15 -20.62 43.71 58.83
CA SER A 15 -20.33 42.59 57.91
C SER A 15 -18.84 42.34 57.68
N ARG A 16 -17.98 43.33 58.00
CA ARG A 16 -16.54 43.27 57.76
C ARG A 16 -15.79 42.43 58.80
N THR A 17 -16.26 42.45 60.05
CA THR A 17 -15.68 41.67 61.16
C THR A 17 -16.04 40.18 61.10
N GLY A 18 -17.26 39.85 60.68
CA GLY A 18 -17.67 38.45 60.42
C GLY A 18 -17.04 37.84 59.17
N ARG A 19 -16.84 38.63 58.10
CA ARG A 19 -16.13 38.18 56.88
C ARG A 19 -14.67 37.81 57.16
N SER A 20 -14.00 38.57 58.02
CA SER A 20 -12.59 38.32 58.36
C SER A 20 -12.38 37.06 59.20
N SER A 21 -13.35 36.65 60.04
CA SER A 21 -13.21 35.43 60.86
C SER A 21 -13.46 34.15 60.07
N VAL A 22 -14.40 34.14 59.12
CA VAL A 22 -14.67 32.98 58.24
C VAL A 22 -13.51 32.74 57.28
N TYR A 23 -12.95 33.82 56.70
CA TYR A 23 -11.75 33.73 55.86
C TYR A 23 -10.53 33.24 56.65
N ALA A 24 -10.30 33.77 57.86
CA ALA A 24 -9.21 33.32 58.73
C ALA A 24 -9.36 31.84 59.14
N ALA A 25 -10.57 31.41 59.51
CA ALA A 25 -10.86 30.01 59.85
C ALA A 25 -10.70 29.05 58.66
N ALA A 26 -11.09 29.47 57.45
CA ALA A 26 -10.88 28.70 56.23
C ALA A 26 -9.41 28.66 55.78
N MET A 27 -8.60 29.65 56.20
CA MET A 27 -7.15 29.68 55.94
C MET A 27 -6.35 28.72 56.81
N ASP A 28 -6.78 28.48 58.06
CA ASP A 28 -6.13 27.59 59.02
C ASP A 28 -6.34 26.10 58.73
N ALA A 29 -7.30 25.73 57.87
CA ALA A 29 -7.47 24.37 57.39
C ALA A 29 -6.23 23.92 56.58
N HIS A 30 -5.62 22.79 56.98
CA HIS A 30 -4.33 22.26 56.49
C HIS A 30 -3.98 22.64 55.04
N ARG A 31 -2.99 23.52 54.88
CA ARG A 31 -2.46 24.01 53.59
C ARG A 31 -2.05 22.92 52.60
N SER A 32 -1.83 21.68 53.05
CA SER A 32 -1.28 20.61 52.20
C SER A 32 -2.31 19.90 51.32
N HIS A 33 -3.62 20.04 51.56
CA HIS A 33 -4.66 19.29 50.82
C HIS A 33 -5.95 20.12 50.60
N ARG A 34 -5.83 21.32 50.03
CA ARG A 34 -7.02 22.10 49.65
C ARG A 34 -7.66 21.50 48.39
N PRO A 35 -9.00 21.44 48.32
CA PRO A 35 -9.70 21.04 47.10
C PRO A 35 -9.43 22.05 45.98
N LYS A 36 -9.54 21.61 44.73
CA LYS A 36 -9.29 22.47 43.57
C LYS A 36 -10.60 22.95 42.93
N ALA A 37 -10.57 24.15 42.37
CA ALA A 37 -11.56 24.67 41.46
C ALA A 37 -10.90 24.89 40.09
N TYR A 38 -11.33 24.14 39.08
CA TYR A 38 -10.73 24.19 37.76
C TYR A 38 -11.45 25.19 36.87
N VAL A 39 -10.68 26.01 36.15
CA VAL A 39 -11.21 26.98 35.19
C VAL A 39 -10.61 26.71 33.82
N ARG A 40 -11.46 26.43 32.82
CA ARG A 40 -11.07 26.34 31.41
C ARG A 40 -11.46 27.63 30.70
N CYS A 41 -10.48 28.43 30.35
CA CYS A 41 -10.63 29.70 29.65
C CYS A 41 -9.69 29.75 28.43
N ILE A 42 -10.20 29.32 27.27
CA ILE A 42 -9.41 29.21 26.02
C ILE A 42 -9.55 30.49 25.18
N PRO A 43 -8.46 31.19 24.79
CA PRO A 43 -8.54 32.35 23.90
C PRO A 43 -9.39 32.07 22.64
N GLY A 44 -10.34 32.96 22.32
CA GLY A 44 -11.24 32.83 21.17
C GLY A 44 -12.58 32.13 21.44
N GLU A 45 -12.73 31.34 22.50
CA GLU A 45 -14.05 30.83 22.90
C GLU A 45 -14.90 31.92 23.56
N GLU A 46 -16.22 31.95 23.32
CA GLU A 46 -17.12 32.94 23.94
C GLU A 46 -17.35 32.71 25.43
N ASN A 47 -17.27 31.44 25.85
CA ASN A 47 -17.56 31.00 27.20
C ASN A 47 -16.30 30.45 27.89
N LEU A 48 -16.31 30.48 29.21
CA LEU A 48 -15.38 29.75 30.07
C LEU A 48 -16.15 28.70 30.87
N GLN A 49 -15.47 27.63 31.26
CA GLN A 49 -16.04 26.57 32.10
C GLN A 49 -15.40 26.59 33.49
N ILE A 50 -16.23 26.43 34.52
CA ILE A 50 -15.81 26.36 35.92
C ILE A 50 -16.28 25.02 36.47
N MET A 51 -15.34 24.22 36.97
CA MET A 51 -15.60 22.91 37.54
C MET A 51 -15.16 22.86 39.00
N ILE A 52 -16.09 22.56 39.89
CA ILE A 52 -15.87 22.58 41.33
C ILE A 52 -16.74 21.54 42.03
N THR A 53 -16.19 20.84 43.02
CA THR A 53 -16.96 19.91 43.86
C THR A 53 -17.47 20.64 45.09
N LEU A 54 -18.78 20.86 45.16
CA LEU A 54 -19.44 21.53 46.28
C LEU A 54 -20.31 20.51 47.03
N ALA A 55 -20.07 20.33 48.33
CA ALA A 55 -20.81 19.38 49.17
C ALA A 55 -20.87 17.95 48.58
N GLY A 56 -19.74 17.47 48.04
CA GLY A 56 -19.62 16.13 47.45
C GLY A 56 -20.28 15.96 46.08
N ARG A 57 -20.80 17.03 45.46
CA ARG A 57 -21.36 17.01 44.10
C ARG A 57 -20.53 17.89 43.18
N GLU A 58 -20.14 17.33 42.04
CA GLU A 58 -19.50 18.09 40.99
C GLU A 58 -20.48 19.09 40.38
N ARG A 59 -19.98 20.30 40.14
CA ARG A 59 -20.69 21.40 39.49
C ARG A 59 -19.86 21.86 38.32
N ASN A 60 -20.41 21.74 37.12
CA ASN A 60 -19.85 22.29 35.91
C ASN A 60 -20.72 23.47 35.45
N MET A 61 -20.10 24.64 35.26
CA MET A 61 -20.77 25.86 34.84
C MET A 61 -20.12 26.40 33.57
N ASN A 62 -20.90 26.50 32.50
CA ASN A 62 -20.49 27.14 31.24
C ASN A 62 -21.02 28.59 31.21
N ARG A 63 -20.13 29.60 31.17
CA ARG A 63 -20.51 31.02 31.32
C ARG A 63 -19.83 31.92 30.30
N PRO A 64 -20.51 32.97 29.79
CA PRO A 64 -19.87 33.95 28.91
C PRO A 64 -18.69 34.63 29.60
N LYS A 65 -17.58 34.75 28.88
CA LYS A 65 -16.36 35.43 29.36
C LYS A 65 -16.57 36.91 29.60
N SER A 66 -17.39 37.54 28.76
CA SER A 66 -17.76 38.95 28.81
C SER A 66 -18.74 39.30 29.93
N GLU A 67 -19.41 38.30 30.52
CA GLU A 67 -20.34 38.52 31.62
C GLU A 67 -19.59 38.94 32.90
N LEU A 68 -20.21 39.79 33.72
CA LEU A 68 -19.64 40.22 35.00
C LEU A 68 -19.41 39.05 35.95
N LEU A 69 -18.26 39.08 36.64
CA LEU A 69 -17.83 38.07 37.61
C LEU A 69 -18.88 37.80 38.70
N GLU A 70 -19.57 38.85 39.16
CA GLU A 70 -20.65 38.73 40.15
C GLU A 70 -21.66 37.63 39.81
N ARG A 71 -22.00 37.47 38.53
CA ARG A 71 -23.03 36.54 38.09
C ARG A 71 -22.59 35.08 38.09
N SER A 72 -21.30 34.79 37.96
CA SER A 72 -20.78 33.42 38.12
C SER A 72 -20.71 33.05 39.60
N LEU A 73 -20.19 33.94 40.46
CA LEU A 73 -20.13 33.73 41.90
C LEU A 73 -21.53 33.61 42.54
N ALA A 74 -22.52 34.37 42.06
CA ALA A 74 -23.90 34.25 42.50
C ALA A 74 -24.50 32.86 42.23
N ARG A 75 -24.16 32.21 41.11
CA ARG A 75 -24.63 30.84 40.81
C ARG A 75 -23.95 29.79 41.68
N ILE A 76 -22.67 29.95 42.00
CA ILE A 76 -21.97 29.11 42.97
C ILE A 76 -22.66 29.24 44.34
N ARG A 77 -23.01 30.47 44.76
CA ARG A 77 -23.75 30.73 46.00
C ARG A 77 -25.12 30.01 46.01
N ILE A 78 -25.88 30.09 44.92
CA ILE A 78 -27.17 29.38 44.78
C ILE A 78 -26.97 27.86 44.85
N SER A 79 -25.89 27.34 44.30
CA SER A 79 -25.59 25.90 44.32
C SER A 79 -25.29 25.36 45.72
N LEU A 80 -24.80 26.22 46.62
CA LEU A 80 -24.58 25.91 48.04
C LEU A 80 -25.87 25.97 48.88
N THR A 81 -26.86 26.75 48.47
CA THR A 81 -28.13 26.90 49.21
C THR A 81 -29.22 25.90 48.77
N ALA A 82 -29.06 25.23 47.62
CA ALA A 82 -30.03 24.27 47.09
C ALA A 82 -30.14 23.00 47.96
N LYS A 83 -31.21 22.88 48.76
CA LYS A 83 -31.52 21.67 49.55
C LYS A 83 -31.79 20.45 48.64
N PRO A 84 -31.39 19.22 49.02
CA PRO A 84 -31.75 18.01 48.29
C PRO A 84 -33.25 17.74 48.48
N ASP A 85 -33.96 17.61 47.36
CA ASP A 85 -35.37 17.21 47.19
C ASP A 85 -36.48 17.97 47.92
N LYS A 86 -37.29 18.71 47.13
CA LYS A 86 -38.73 18.91 47.43
C LYS A 86 -39.59 18.92 46.17
N LYS A 87 -40.15 17.75 45.82
CA LYS A 87 -41.53 17.68 45.32
C LYS A 87 -42.48 18.00 46.50
N ARG A 88 -43.47 18.88 46.26
CA ARG A 88 -44.59 19.33 47.12
C ARG A 88 -44.26 20.32 48.25
N ARG A 89 -44.65 21.59 48.08
CA ARG A 89 -45.93 22.16 48.60
C ARG A 89 -46.03 23.67 48.28
N LYS A 90 -47.26 24.11 48.00
CA LYS A 90 -47.68 25.51 47.77
C LYS A 90 -48.33 26.06 49.07
N LYS A 91 -48.24 27.38 49.28
CA LYS A 91 -48.84 28.25 50.34
C LYS A 91 -48.18 28.11 51.73
N ASN A 92 -47.82 29.16 52.49
CA ASN A 92 -48.31 30.53 52.66
C ASN A 92 -47.16 31.51 53.05
N ALA A 93 -47.52 32.79 53.13
CA ALA A 93 -46.74 34.02 53.22
C ALA A 93 -45.86 34.26 54.48
N ASP A 94 -44.93 35.20 54.29
CA ASP A 94 -44.31 36.17 55.22
C ASP A 94 -43.71 35.70 56.54
N VAL A 95 -42.39 35.45 56.50
CA VAL A 95 -41.38 36.09 57.39
C VAL A 95 -40.06 36.12 56.60
N ALA A 96 -39.51 37.31 56.32
CA ALA A 96 -38.16 37.44 55.77
C ALA A 96 -37.13 37.13 56.87
N ALA A 97 -36.85 35.84 57.09
CA ALA A 97 -35.64 35.45 57.78
C ALA A 97 -34.46 35.82 56.88
N GLU A 98 -33.55 36.67 57.35
CA GLU A 98 -32.27 36.91 56.66
C GLU A 98 -31.58 35.56 56.45
N GLU A 99 -31.55 35.08 55.19
CA GLU A 99 -30.81 33.89 54.85
C GLU A 99 -29.33 34.12 55.22
N PRO A 100 -28.68 33.16 55.91
CA PRO A 100 -27.28 33.32 56.30
C PRO A 100 -26.44 33.58 55.05
N TYR A 101 -25.77 34.73 55.02
CA TYR A 101 -24.91 35.10 53.90
C TYR A 101 -23.78 34.07 53.75
N ILE A 102 -23.86 33.26 52.68
CA ILE A 102 -22.81 32.32 52.32
C ILE A 102 -21.74 33.07 51.51
N PRO A 103 -20.52 33.27 52.05
CA PRO A 103 -19.47 33.98 51.33
C PRO A 103 -19.03 33.16 50.11
N VAL A 104 -18.95 33.83 48.96
CA VAL A 104 -18.44 33.26 47.71
C VAL A 104 -17.60 34.35 47.04
N GLU A 105 -16.28 34.23 47.11
CA GLU A 105 -15.33 35.30 46.81
C GLU A 105 -14.05 34.75 46.18
N LEU A 106 -13.51 35.42 45.16
CA LEU A 106 -12.23 35.07 44.53
C LEU A 106 -11.10 35.94 45.05
N TYR A 107 -9.90 35.36 45.11
CA TYR A 107 -8.68 35.99 45.60
C TYR A 107 -7.53 35.72 44.62
N GLU A 108 -6.66 36.71 44.38
CA GLU A 108 -5.50 36.53 43.48
C GLU A 108 -4.54 35.46 44.00
N THR A 109 -4.36 35.39 45.31
CA THR A 109 -3.61 34.31 45.97
C THR A 109 -4.34 33.90 47.24
N SER A 110 -4.02 32.72 47.75
CA SER A 110 -4.44 32.27 49.08
C SER A 110 -3.82 33.07 50.23
N SER A 111 -3.09 34.16 49.97
CA SER A 111 -2.59 35.09 50.99
C SER A 111 -3.15 36.50 50.84
N SER A 112 -3.94 36.75 49.79
CA SER A 112 -4.46 38.07 49.47
C SER A 112 -5.56 38.49 50.45
N SER A 113 -5.39 39.59 51.17
CA SER A 113 -6.36 40.07 52.15
C SER A 113 -7.61 40.74 51.54
N LYS A 114 -7.68 40.89 50.21
CA LYS A 114 -8.78 41.54 49.49
C LYS A 114 -9.26 40.64 48.35
N PRO A 115 -10.59 40.46 48.19
CA PRO A 115 -11.14 39.73 47.06
C PRO A 115 -11.03 40.54 45.76
N ILE A 116 -11.04 39.82 44.64
CA ILE A 116 -11.09 40.38 43.28
C ILE A 116 -12.40 41.16 43.09
N ASP A 117 -12.33 42.31 42.41
CA ASP A 117 -13.49 43.16 42.14
C ASP A 117 -14.56 42.40 41.34
N LEU A 118 -15.82 42.52 41.76
CA LEU A 118 -16.96 41.87 41.13
C LEU A 118 -17.36 42.50 39.78
N GLN A 119 -16.93 43.73 39.52
CA GLN A 119 -17.26 44.49 38.30
C GLN A 119 -16.32 44.20 37.11
N VAL A 120 -15.40 43.25 37.27
CA VAL A 120 -14.60 42.73 36.15
C VAL A 120 -15.37 41.66 35.38
N SER A 121 -14.92 41.37 34.15
CA SER A 121 -15.46 40.25 33.39
C SER A 121 -15.09 38.90 34.02
N ASN A 122 -15.87 37.85 33.73
CA ASN A 122 -15.57 36.49 34.16
C ASN A 122 -14.15 36.07 33.74
N GLU A 123 -13.74 36.38 32.51
CA GLU A 123 -12.38 36.10 32.04
C GLU A 123 -11.33 36.77 32.95
N ALA A 124 -11.38 38.09 33.10
CA ALA A 124 -10.41 38.82 33.91
C ALA A 124 -10.40 38.41 35.39
N GLY A 125 -11.57 38.06 35.93
CA GLY A 125 -11.72 37.64 37.32
C GLY A 125 -11.15 36.25 37.59
N TRP A 126 -11.56 35.26 36.78
CA TRP A 126 -11.16 33.87 36.99
C TRP A 126 -9.73 33.59 36.54
N THR A 127 -9.21 34.24 35.49
CA THR A 127 -7.81 34.04 35.07
C THR A 127 -6.81 34.64 36.06
N LYS A 128 -7.22 35.63 36.87
CA LYS A 128 -6.39 36.27 37.88
C LYS A 128 -6.49 35.59 39.25
N ALA A 129 -7.49 34.74 39.46
CA ALA A 129 -7.74 34.10 40.75
C ALA A 129 -6.79 32.92 40.99
N GLY A 130 -6.18 32.89 42.17
CA GLY A 130 -5.46 31.73 42.70
C GLY A 130 -6.22 31.00 43.82
N ALA A 131 -7.28 31.59 44.36
CA ALA A 131 -8.12 30.95 45.37
C ALA A 131 -9.59 31.39 45.31
N LEU A 132 -10.49 30.48 45.68
CA LEU A 132 -11.93 30.70 45.80
C LEU A 132 -12.40 30.30 47.20
N LEU A 133 -12.99 31.23 47.94
CA LEU A 133 -13.75 30.91 49.14
C LEU A 133 -15.20 30.60 48.71
N ALA A 134 -15.72 29.43 49.06
CA ALA A 134 -17.11 29.04 48.83
C ALA A 134 -17.71 28.43 50.11
N GLY A 135 -18.55 29.22 50.80
CA GLY A 135 -19.05 28.88 52.13
C GLY A 135 -17.94 28.92 53.17
N GLN A 136 -17.63 27.77 53.77
CA GLN A 136 -16.52 27.64 54.73
C GLN A 136 -15.28 26.97 54.14
N GLN A 137 -15.31 26.62 52.85
CA GLN A 137 -14.26 25.86 52.19
C GLN A 137 -13.45 26.74 51.24
N MET A 138 -12.13 26.68 51.38
CA MET A 138 -11.18 27.34 50.47
C MET A 138 -10.78 26.36 49.37
N PHE A 139 -10.83 26.80 48.12
CA PHE A 139 -10.39 26.06 46.95
C PHE A 139 -9.19 26.77 46.32
N ASP A 140 -8.19 26.00 45.91
CA ASP A 140 -7.14 26.53 45.04
C ASP A 140 -7.68 26.59 43.61
N VAL A 141 -7.59 27.78 42.99
CA VAL A 141 -8.10 27.99 41.64
C VAL A 141 -6.98 27.67 40.66
N GLU A 142 -7.25 26.71 39.78
CA GLU A 142 -6.31 26.29 38.76
C GLU A 142 -6.89 26.60 37.38
N VAL A 143 -6.26 27.56 36.70
CA VAL A 143 -6.68 28.03 35.39
C VAL A 143 -5.89 27.29 34.32
N ASN A 144 -6.60 26.69 33.38
CA ASN A 144 -6.03 25.96 32.25
C ASN A 144 -4.94 24.95 32.70
N PRO A 145 -5.26 24.04 33.64
CA PRO A 145 -4.33 22.99 34.04
C PRO A 145 -3.96 22.11 32.84
N PRO A 146 -2.76 21.53 32.80
CA PRO A 146 -2.45 20.45 31.86
C PRO A 146 -3.54 19.38 31.94
N THR A 147 -4.20 19.06 30.83
CA THR A 147 -5.40 18.22 30.84
C THR A 147 -5.35 17.24 29.67
N VAL A 148 -5.72 15.99 29.94
CA VAL A 148 -6.09 15.01 28.91
C VAL A 148 -7.59 15.15 28.69
N ASP A 149 -7.99 15.80 27.60
CA ASP A 149 -9.39 16.02 27.24
C ASP A 149 -10.06 14.71 26.81
N LYS A 150 -9.29 13.86 26.13
CA LYS A 150 -9.72 12.53 25.70
C LYS A 150 -8.53 11.59 25.69
N ILE A 151 -8.74 10.34 26.07
CA ILE A 151 -7.81 9.23 25.86
C ILE A 151 -8.59 7.96 25.53
N SER A 152 -8.10 7.16 24.59
CA SER A 152 -8.74 5.92 24.18
C SER A 152 -7.75 4.93 23.56
N LEU A 153 -8.00 3.65 23.83
CA LEU A 153 -7.37 2.51 23.16
C LEU A 153 -8.41 1.90 22.23
N HIS A 154 -8.19 1.99 20.92
CA HIS A 154 -9.19 1.60 19.91
C HIS A 154 -8.97 0.20 19.35
N THR A 155 -8.36 -0.70 20.12
CA THR A 155 -8.03 -2.06 19.69
C THR A 155 -8.27 -3.09 20.77
N THR A 156 -8.78 -4.24 20.34
CA THR A 156 -8.70 -5.50 21.07
C THR A 156 -7.24 -5.95 21.00
N PRO A 157 -6.50 -5.95 22.12
CA PRO A 157 -5.06 -6.09 22.08
C PRO A 157 -4.66 -7.52 21.71
N MET A 158 -3.55 -7.65 20.98
CA MET A 158 -2.94 -8.94 20.66
C MET A 158 -1.51 -9.00 21.18
N ILE A 159 -1.08 -10.20 21.58
CA ILE A 159 0.31 -10.45 21.97
C ILE A 159 1.24 -10.11 20.79
N GLY A 160 2.27 -9.32 21.05
CA GLY A 160 3.24 -8.91 20.04
C GLY A 160 2.85 -7.69 19.21
N TYR A 161 1.61 -7.18 19.31
CA TYR A 161 1.14 -6.03 18.53
C TYR A 161 1.11 -4.75 19.39
N PRO A 162 1.70 -3.63 18.95
CA PRO A 162 1.82 -2.44 19.78
C PRO A 162 0.47 -1.75 20.01
N LEU A 163 0.26 -1.28 21.25
CA LEU A 163 -0.85 -0.44 21.64
C LEU A 163 -0.39 1.01 21.75
N LEU A 164 -0.98 1.88 20.92
CA LEU A 164 -0.78 3.31 20.98
C LEU A 164 -2.11 3.99 21.39
N PRO A 165 -2.13 4.75 22.50
CA PRO A 165 -3.30 5.53 22.87
C PRO A 165 -3.52 6.68 21.91
N ASN A 166 -4.78 6.90 21.53
CA ASN A 166 -5.21 8.19 20.99
C ASN A 166 -5.53 9.11 22.14
N TYR A 167 -5.03 10.35 22.09
CA TYR A 167 -5.28 11.32 23.14
C TYR A 167 -5.31 12.75 22.61
N VAL A 168 -6.05 13.60 23.31
CA VAL A 168 -6.13 15.04 23.05
C VAL A 168 -5.67 15.75 24.30
N LEU A 169 -4.61 16.55 24.16
CA LEU A 169 -4.08 17.36 25.25
C LEU A 169 -4.61 18.79 25.16
N GLN A 170 -4.86 19.39 26.32
CA GLN A 170 -5.09 20.82 26.47
C GLN A 170 -4.11 21.36 27.52
N PHE A 171 -3.39 22.43 27.18
CA PHE A 171 -2.42 23.09 28.07
C PHE A 171 -1.32 22.17 28.64
N ALA A 172 -1.04 21.07 27.94
CA ALA A 172 -0.04 20.08 28.31
C ALA A 172 0.92 19.87 27.13
N ASP A 173 2.19 19.60 27.45
CA ASP A 173 3.23 19.27 26.48
C ASP A 173 3.31 17.75 26.35
N SER A 174 3.12 17.23 25.13
CA SER A 174 3.07 15.79 24.91
C SER A 174 4.33 15.05 25.36
N GLU A 175 5.49 15.69 25.23
CA GLU A 175 6.79 15.13 25.62
C GLU A 175 7.00 15.14 27.14
N ALA A 176 6.26 15.98 27.87
CA ALA A 176 6.33 16.05 29.33
C ALA A 176 5.39 15.05 30.00
N CYS A 177 4.37 14.55 29.28
CA CYS A 177 3.37 13.62 29.84
C CYS A 177 4.02 12.32 30.34
N GLU A 178 3.58 11.85 31.50
CA GLU A 178 3.98 10.56 32.05
C GLU A 178 2.96 9.47 31.69
N TRP A 179 3.46 8.29 31.38
CA TRP A 179 2.66 7.14 30.98
C TRP A 179 2.91 5.98 31.94
N GLN A 180 1.84 5.27 32.31
CA GLN A 180 1.93 4.06 33.12
C GLN A 180 0.92 3.04 32.60
N TRP A 181 1.37 1.80 32.45
CA TRP A 181 0.54 0.70 32.01
C TRP A 181 0.16 -0.22 33.18
N PHE A 182 -1.01 -0.83 33.07
CA PHE A 182 -1.54 -1.79 34.04
C PHE A 182 -2.21 -2.96 33.33
N ARG A 183 -2.25 -4.10 34.01
CA ARG A 183 -3.04 -5.27 33.60
C ARG A 183 -4.00 -5.72 34.69
N ARG A 184 -5.07 -6.37 34.30
CA ARG A 184 -6.00 -7.04 35.21
C ARG A 184 -6.42 -8.40 34.65
N HIS A 185 -6.17 -9.44 35.41
CA HIS A 185 -6.63 -10.79 35.10
C HIS A 185 -8.15 -10.87 35.23
N LYS A 186 -8.79 -11.76 34.46
CA LYS A 186 -10.25 -11.94 34.45
C LYS A 186 -10.86 -12.21 35.84
N ASP A 187 -10.10 -12.88 36.71
CA ASP A 187 -10.51 -13.24 38.07
C ASP A 187 -9.96 -12.29 39.16
N GLY A 188 -9.18 -11.28 38.79
CA GLY A 188 -8.56 -10.32 39.70
C GLY A 188 -9.40 -9.07 39.88
N GLN A 189 -9.54 -8.60 41.12
CA GLN A 189 -10.24 -7.33 41.40
C GLN A 189 -9.35 -6.10 41.11
N ASP A 190 -8.04 -6.21 41.33
CA ASP A 190 -7.12 -5.06 41.29
C ASP A 190 -6.26 -5.00 40.02
N TRP A 191 -5.95 -3.76 39.61
CA TRP A 191 -5.02 -3.46 38.52
C TRP A 191 -3.58 -3.61 39.01
N GLN A 192 -2.77 -4.39 38.28
CA GLN A 192 -1.35 -4.57 38.55
C GLN A 192 -0.54 -3.68 37.61
N ALA A 193 0.43 -2.93 38.15
CA ALA A 193 1.32 -2.11 37.32
C ALA A 193 2.22 -2.98 36.44
N ILE A 194 2.35 -2.58 35.17
CA ILE A 194 3.32 -3.12 34.23
C ILE A 194 4.55 -2.21 34.27
N ASP A 195 5.75 -2.78 34.27
CA ASP A 195 6.99 -2.01 34.17
C ASP A 195 7.19 -1.46 32.74
N CYS A 196 6.40 -0.45 32.40
CA CYS A 196 6.43 0.26 31.14
C CYS A 196 6.01 1.72 31.37
N GLN A 197 6.97 2.63 31.19
CA GLN A 197 6.76 4.08 31.25
C GLN A 197 6.64 4.73 29.86
N SER A 198 6.73 3.90 28.80
CA SER A 198 6.56 4.37 27.43
C SER A 198 5.09 4.65 27.14
N ARG A 199 4.84 5.58 26.23
CA ARG A 199 3.51 5.81 25.64
C ARG A 199 2.98 4.57 24.91
N VAL A 200 3.88 3.74 24.39
CA VAL A 200 3.56 2.52 23.63
C VAL A 200 3.78 1.29 24.50
N TYR A 201 2.84 0.35 24.47
CA TYR A 201 3.01 -0.95 25.10
C TYR A 201 2.70 -2.09 24.14
N THR A 202 3.57 -3.08 24.08
CA THR A 202 3.35 -4.31 23.31
C THR A 202 3.02 -5.46 24.26
N PRO A 203 1.78 -5.98 24.26
CA PRO A 203 1.37 -7.07 25.13
C PRO A 203 2.24 -8.32 24.98
N LYS A 204 2.50 -8.98 26.11
CA LYS A 204 3.35 -10.17 26.21
C LYS A 204 2.51 -11.42 26.49
N ALA A 205 3.13 -12.60 26.39
CA ALA A 205 2.46 -13.89 26.66
C ALA A 205 1.78 -13.97 28.03
N GLU A 206 2.35 -13.31 29.05
CA GLU A 206 1.78 -13.19 30.40
C GLU A 206 0.51 -12.36 30.48
N ASP A 207 0.25 -11.49 29.50
CA ASP A 207 -0.96 -10.66 29.46
C ASP A 207 -2.15 -11.38 28.82
N LYS A 208 -1.98 -12.60 28.31
CA LYS A 208 -3.03 -13.38 27.65
C LYS A 208 -4.32 -13.39 28.49
N GLY A 209 -5.42 -12.96 27.89
CA GLY A 209 -6.74 -12.90 28.53
C GLY A 209 -6.91 -11.79 29.58
N CYS A 210 -5.89 -10.98 29.86
CA CYS A 210 -5.97 -9.82 30.74
C CYS A 210 -6.56 -8.61 30.02
N SER A 211 -7.26 -7.74 30.73
CA SER A 211 -7.49 -6.37 30.26
C SER A 211 -6.25 -5.53 30.52
N VAL A 212 -5.92 -4.63 29.61
CA VAL A 212 -4.81 -3.68 29.73
C VAL A 212 -5.37 -2.27 29.91
N ARG A 213 -4.69 -1.44 30.71
CA ARG A 213 -5.00 -0.04 30.93
C ARG A 213 -3.77 0.81 30.71
N VAL A 214 -3.95 1.91 30.00
CA VAL A 214 -2.97 3.00 29.93
C VAL A 214 -3.46 4.15 30.79
N GLN A 215 -2.57 4.77 31.55
CA GLN A 215 -2.82 6.00 32.28
C GLN A 215 -1.84 7.07 31.81
N CYS A 216 -2.37 8.24 31.44
CA CYS A 216 -1.59 9.42 31.09
C CYS A 216 -1.73 10.46 32.19
N THR A 217 -0.61 10.94 32.71
CA THR A 217 -0.56 12.09 33.61
C THR A 217 -0.04 13.29 32.82
N PRO A 218 -0.92 14.26 32.45
CA PRO A 218 -0.54 15.38 31.61
C PRO A 218 0.35 16.35 32.38
N ARG A 219 1.40 16.84 31.72
CA ARG A 219 2.34 17.80 32.30
C ARG A 219 2.61 18.93 31.32
N ALA A 220 2.99 20.09 31.84
CA ALA A 220 3.43 21.21 31.02
C ALA A 220 4.68 21.85 31.63
N PHE A 221 5.63 22.19 30.77
CA PHE A 221 6.73 23.07 31.15
C PHE A 221 6.16 24.46 31.45
N SER A 222 6.55 25.04 32.58
CA SER A 222 6.24 26.45 32.85
C SER A 222 6.96 27.30 31.79
N SER A 223 6.21 28.12 31.06
CA SER A 223 6.80 29.06 30.10
C SER A 223 7.61 30.13 30.85
N HIS A 224 8.71 30.58 30.26
CA HIS A 224 9.62 31.59 30.82
C HIS A 224 8.98 32.95 31.18
N ASN A 225 7.67 33.15 30.97
CA ASN A 225 6.96 34.36 31.36
C ASN A 225 6.40 34.35 32.80
N ASP A 226 6.49 33.22 33.52
CA ASP A 226 6.20 33.16 34.97
C ASP A 226 7.46 33.49 35.79
N SER A 227 8.13 34.60 35.47
CA SER A 227 9.27 35.11 36.22
C SER A 227 8.81 35.74 37.54
N LYS A 228 8.44 34.90 38.52
CA LYS A 228 8.26 35.29 39.93
C LYS A 228 8.28 34.08 40.88
N ALA A 229 9.26 33.19 40.73
CA ALA A 229 9.70 32.32 41.82
C ALA A 229 11.22 32.18 41.76
N ASN A 230 11.90 32.57 42.83
CA ASN A 230 13.33 32.47 42.99
C ASN A 230 13.82 31.03 42.74
N GLY A 231 14.99 30.93 42.11
CA GLY A 231 15.55 29.69 41.59
C GLY A 231 15.55 28.51 42.55
N ILE A 232 15.06 27.38 42.03
CA ILE A 232 15.57 26.00 42.05
C ILE A 232 14.52 25.21 41.24
N GLY A 233 14.85 24.81 40.02
CA GLY A 233 14.00 23.96 39.14
C GLY A 233 12.77 24.67 38.55
N GLY A 234 12.60 24.62 37.22
CA GLY A 234 11.36 25.07 36.59
C GLY A 234 10.18 24.26 37.12
N SER A 235 9.17 24.92 37.69
CA SER A 235 7.99 24.24 38.25
C SER A 235 7.17 23.62 37.11
N VAL A 236 7.22 22.30 36.97
CA VAL A 236 6.36 21.56 36.03
C VAL A 236 4.93 21.55 36.56
N ARG A 237 3.97 22.01 35.75
CA ARG A 237 2.55 21.90 36.11
C ARG A 237 2.10 20.46 35.82
N VAL A 238 1.34 19.87 36.73
CA VAL A 238 0.88 18.48 36.65
C VAL A 238 -0.63 18.44 36.75
N GLY A 239 -1.28 17.85 35.75
CA GLY A 239 -2.72 17.65 35.75
C GLY A 239 -3.16 16.32 36.34
N MET A 240 -4.47 16.09 36.35
CA MET A 240 -5.03 14.84 36.84
C MET A 240 -4.76 13.67 35.86
N PRO A 241 -4.35 12.50 36.35
CA PRO A 241 -4.21 11.33 35.51
C PRO A 241 -5.55 10.89 34.92
N VAL A 242 -5.54 10.51 33.64
CA VAL A 242 -6.71 9.96 32.93
C VAL A 242 -6.32 8.63 32.30
N ALA A 243 -7.19 7.64 32.40
CA ALA A 243 -6.93 6.28 31.94
C ALA A 243 -7.89 5.81 30.84
N ALA A 244 -7.42 4.88 30.02
CA ALA A 244 -8.23 4.14 29.05
C ALA A 244 -7.94 2.64 29.16
N ASP A 245 -8.98 1.83 29.00
CA ASP A 245 -8.94 0.39 29.19
C ASP A 245 -9.21 -0.34 27.86
N THR A 246 -8.67 -1.54 27.74
CA THR A 246 -8.94 -2.47 26.63
C THR A 246 -9.84 -3.63 27.04
N GLY A 247 -10.34 -4.35 26.03
CA GLY A 247 -10.80 -5.73 26.21
C GLY A 247 -9.66 -6.70 26.57
N PRO A 248 -9.96 -8.00 26.73
CA PRO A 248 -8.96 -9.02 27.01
C PRO A 248 -7.96 -9.18 25.86
N VAL A 249 -6.68 -9.42 26.19
CA VAL A 249 -5.62 -9.68 25.22
C VAL A 249 -5.81 -11.04 24.53
N ASP A 250 -5.87 -11.02 23.20
CA ASP A 250 -5.91 -12.18 22.33
C ASP A 250 -4.48 -12.65 21.99
N GLU A 251 -4.33 -13.91 21.60
CA GLU A 251 -3.02 -14.46 21.19
C GLU A 251 -2.55 -13.95 19.83
N GLY A 252 -3.46 -13.47 18.99
CA GLY A 252 -3.14 -13.14 17.60
C GLY A 252 -2.92 -14.37 16.71
N PRO A 253 -2.42 -14.19 15.49
CA PRO A 253 -2.02 -15.30 14.63
C PRO A 253 -0.70 -15.93 15.12
N PRO A 254 -0.50 -17.24 14.92
CA PRO A 254 0.74 -17.91 15.31
C PRO A 254 1.98 -17.43 14.55
N GLU A 255 1.78 -16.89 13.34
CA GLU A 255 2.82 -16.31 12.49
C GLU A 255 2.35 -14.92 12.07
N VAL A 256 3.25 -13.94 12.11
CA VAL A 256 2.91 -12.58 11.66
C VAL A 256 2.69 -12.55 10.13
N PRO A 257 1.76 -11.71 9.64
CA PRO A 257 1.66 -11.44 8.21
C PRO A 257 2.99 -10.88 7.71
N GLY A 258 3.44 -11.37 6.55
CA GLY A 258 4.69 -10.91 5.96
C GLY A 258 5.98 -11.45 6.59
N GLN A 259 5.96 -12.31 7.62
CA GLN A 259 7.17 -12.79 8.31
C GLN A 259 8.33 -13.22 7.38
N GLY A 260 8.05 -14.03 6.35
CA GLY A 260 9.07 -14.44 5.37
C GLY A 260 9.49 -13.31 4.42
N ARG A 261 8.58 -12.38 4.16
CA ARG A 261 8.80 -11.21 3.30
C ARG A 261 9.62 -10.11 4.00
N HIS A 262 9.44 -9.97 5.32
CA HIS A 262 10.20 -9.05 6.17
C HIS A 262 11.70 -9.35 6.15
N LEU A 263 12.09 -10.62 5.96
CA LEU A 263 13.49 -11.02 5.79
C LEU A 263 14.18 -10.33 4.60
N HIS A 264 13.40 -9.89 3.60
CA HIS A 264 13.93 -9.14 2.46
C HIS A 264 13.99 -7.64 2.73
N THR A 265 13.48 -7.14 3.86
CA THR A 265 13.24 -5.72 4.11
C THR A 265 13.74 -5.26 5.48
N ASN A 266 14.78 -5.93 6.01
CA ASN A 266 15.33 -5.72 7.36
C ASN A 266 15.85 -4.30 7.64
N GLU A 267 16.11 -3.50 6.60
CA GLU A 267 16.68 -2.16 6.74
C GLU A 267 15.86 -1.13 5.96
N VAL A 268 15.86 0.09 6.49
CA VAL A 268 15.40 1.29 5.79
C VAL A 268 16.43 1.65 4.72
N LEU A 269 15.97 1.84 3.48
CA LEU A 269 16.85 2.17 2.36
C LEU A 269 17.37 3.60 2.44
N ARG A 270 18.49 3.84 1.75
CA ARG A 270 19.10 5.16 1.60
C ARG A 270 19.18 5.51 0.13
N SER A 271 19.21 6.80 -0.14
CA SER A 271 19.49 7.35 -1.47
C SER A 271 20.69 6.65 -2.15
N PRO A 272 20.59 6.30 -3.44
CA PRO A 272 19.52 6.62 -4.40
C PRO A 272 18.31 5.66 -4.37
N LEU A 273 18.29 4.69 -3.44
CA LEU A 273 17.23 3.69 -3.35
C LEU A 273 16.08 4.16 -2.46
N PHE A 274 14.88 3.75 -2.81
CA PHE A 274 13.70 3.92 -1.99
C PHE A 274 12.72 2.76 -2.20
N ARG A 275 12.02 2.37 -1.14
CA ARG A 275 11.07 1.26 -1.14
C ARG A 275 9.65 1.77 -1.24
N VAL A 276 8.89 1.19 -2.17
CA VAL A 276 7.49 1.50 -2.41
C VAL A 276 6.62 0.29 -2.09
N VAL A 277 5.53 0.51 -1.36
CA VAL A 277 4.48 -0.48 -1.08
C VAL A 277 3.17 -0.01 -1.68
N THR A 278 2.43 -0.89 -2.35
CA THR A 278 1.01 -0.69 -2.65
C THR A 278 0.18 -1.82 -2.04
N TYR A 279 -0.95 -1.51 -1.43
CA TYR A 279 -1.76 -2.51 -0.72
C TYR A 279 -3.23 -2.08 -0.58
N ASN A 280 -4.14 -2.85 -1.19
CA ASN A 280 -5.56 -2.80 -0.88
C ASN A 280 -5.81 -3.52 0.45
N ILE A 281 -6.32 -2.81 1.46
CA ILE A 281 -6.42 -3.32 2.85
C ILE A 281 -7.83 -3.79 3.25
N LEU A 282 -8.75 -3.91 2.29
CA LEU A 282 -10.13 -4.36 2.47
C LEU A 282 -10.94 -3.50 3.47
N ALA A 283 -11.79 -2.61 2.94
CA ALA A 283 -12.56 -1.69 3.79
C ALA A 283 -13.61 -2.43 4.64
N ASP A 284 -13.82 -1.97 5.87
CA ASP A 284 -14.76 -2.62 6.80
C ASP A 284 -16.22 -2.60 6.31
N GLN A 285 -16.59 -1.57 5.54
CA GLN A 285 -17.92 -1.47 4.94
C GLN A 285 -18.24 -2.61 3.96
N TYR A 286 -17.26 -3.21 3.30
CA TYR A 286 -17.49 -4.32 2.37
C TYR A 286 -17.63 -5.65 3.11
N VAL A 287 -16.99 -5.75 4.27
CA VAL A 287 -17.03 -6.93 5.13
C VAL A 287 -18.25 -6.93 6.06
N SER A 288 -18.76 -5.76 6.45
CA SER A 288 -19.86 -5.64 7.43
C SER A 288 -21.25 -5.94 6.85
N MET A 289 -21.38 -6.11 5.53
CA MET A 289 -22.61 -6.57 4.89
C MET A 289 -22.76 -8.10 5.06
N ASN A 290 -23.88 -8.56 5.61
CA ASN A 290 -24.11 -9.99 5.87
C ASN A 290 -23.96 -10.84 4.60
N ASP A 291 -24.50 -10.37 3.48
CA ASP A 291 -24.44 -11.07 2.21
C ASP A 291 -22.98 -11.28 1.76
N THR A 292 -22.12 -10.26 1.88
CA THR A 292 -20.69 -10.40 1.54
C THR A 292 -19.98 -11.43 2.40
N GLN A 293 -20.28 -11.48 3.71
CA GLN A 293 -19.67 -12.48 4.61
C GLN A 293 -20.09 -13.90 4.26
N GLU A 294 -21.35 -14.11 3.92
CA GLU A 294 -21.91 -15.44 3.62
C GLU A 294 -21.53 -15.92 2.21
N LEU A 295 -21.30 -14.98 1.29
CA LEU A 295 -21.04 -15.24 -0.11
C LEU A 295 -19.54 -15.24 -0.47
N LEU A 296 -18.80 -14.18 -0.11
CA LEU A 296 -17.40 -14.00 -0.52
C LEU A 296 -16.39 -14.52 0.52
N PHE A 297 -16.71 -14.44 1.81
CA PHE A 297 -15.76 -14.69 2.90
C PHE A 297 -16.19 -15.78 3.89
N ASN A 298 -17.08 -16.70 3.48
CA ASN A 298 -17.66 -17.72 4.37
C ASN A 298 -16.66 -18.75 4.95
N TYR A 299 -15.43 -18.75 4.45
CA TYR A 299 -14.31 -19.54 4.98
C TYR A 299 -13.55 -18.85 6.12
N CYS A 300 -13.74 -17.55 6.31
CA CYS A 300 -13.03 -16.77 7.32
C CYS A 300 -13.95 -16.50 8.53
N ASP A 301 -13.45 -16.79 9.73
CA ASP A 301 -14.18 -16.53 10.97
C ASP A 301 -14.43 -15.01 11.13
N LYS A 302 -15.66 -14.63 11.50
CA LYS A 302 -16.10 -13.24 11.68
C LYS A 302 -15.19 -12.44 12.60
N LYS A 303 -14.55 -13.08 13.59
CA LYS A 303 -13.61 -12.37 14.47
C LYS A 303 -12.35 -11.89 13.74
N TYR A 304 -11.88 -12.62 12.73
CA TYR A 304 -10.71 -12.23 11.91
C TYR A 304 -11.08 -11.23 10.81
N LEU A 305 -12.36 -11.19 10.43
CA LEU A 305 -12.91 -10.21 9.49
C LEU A 305 -13.07 -8.81 10.10
N SER A 306 -13.13 -8.70 11.43
CA SER A 306 -13.24 -7.41 12.12
C SER A 306 -12.07 -6.49 11.75
N LEU A 307 -12.37 -5.24 11.36
CA LEU A 307 -11.35 -4.20 11.16
C LEU A 307 -10.44 -4.03 12.38
N ASP A 308 -10.96 -4.28 13.59
CA ASP A 308 -10.19 -4.15 14.83
C ASP A 308 -9.04 -5.16 14.92
N TYR A 309 -9.26 -6.37 14.42
CA TYR A 309 -8.25 -7.41 14.27
C TYR A 309 -7.33 -7.08 13.09
N ARG A 310 -7.91 -6.85 11.90
CA ARG A 310 -7.17 -6.70 10.64
C ARG A 310 -6.20 -5.53 10.65
N LYS A 311 -6.58 -4.35 11.16
CA LYS A 311 -5.72 -3.16 11.13
C LYS A 311 -4.41 -3.33 11.92
N GLN A 312 -4.41 -4.15 12.97
CA GLN A 312 -3.19 -4.47 13.73
C GLN A 312 -2.22 -5.32 12.90
N LEU A 313 -2.76 -6.30 12.17
CA LEU A 313 -2.00 -7.13 11.23
C LEU A 313 -1.48 -6.32 10.04
N VAL A 314 -2.30 -5.45 9.45
CA VAL A 314 -1.88 -4.55 8.36
C VAL A 314 -0.74 -3.65 8.82
N LEU A 315 -0.85 -3.06 10.01
CA LEU A 315 0.19 -2.19 10.55
C LEU A 315 1.50 -2.98 10.75
N GLU A 316 1.45 -4.13 11.41
CA GLU A 316 2.62 -5.01 11.62
C GLU A 316 3.28 -5.41 10.30
N GLU A 317 2.47 -5.77 9.30
CA GLU A 317 2.95 -6.14 7.97
C GLU A 317 3.68 -4.97 7.29
N LEU A 318 3.07 -3.78 7.31
CA LEU A 318 3.63 -2.58 6.68
C LEU A 318 4.88 -2.06 7.39
N GLU A 319 4.93 -2.15 8.73
CA GLU A 319 6.08 -1.75 9.53
C GLU A 319 7.31 -2.60 9.20
N GLY A 320 7.13 -3.92 9.12
CA GLY A 320 8.22 -4.83 8.80
C GLY A 320 8.81 -4.64 7.39
N TYR A 321 8.07 -4.00 6.46
CA TYR A 321 8.61 -3.66 5.14
C TYR A 321 9.61 -2.51 5.16
N ASN A 322 9.70 -1.71 6.23
CA ASN A 322 10.62 -0.56 6.30
C ASN A 322 10.54 0.37 5.06
N ALA A 323 9.33 0.54 4.51
CA ALA A 323 9.10 1.28 3.27
C ALA A 323 9.48 2.76 3.39
N ASP A 324 9.66 3.43 2.25
CA ASP A 324 9.82 4.87 2.18
C ASP A 324 8.53 5.56 1.74
N ILE A 325 7.74 4.88 0.90
CA ILE A 325 6.43 5.31 0.39
C ILE A 325 5.46 4.13 0.49
N ILE A 326 4.26 4.37 1.03
CA ILE A 326 3.20 3.37 1.19
C ILE A 326 1.92 3.94 0.59
N CYS A 327 1.35 3.27 -0.41
CA CYS A 327 0.09 3.60 -1.05
C CYS A 327 -0.97 2.56 -0.66
N LEU A 328 -2.00 2.97 0.09
CA LEU A 328 -3.09 2.11 0.52
C LEU A 328 -4.37 2.43 -0.25
N GLN A 329 -5.13 1.40 -0.58
CA GLN A 329 -6.49 1.48 -1.12
C GLN A 329 -7.47 0.84 -0.12
N GLU A 330 -8.75 1.22 -0.20
CA GLU A 330 -9.80 0.72 0.69
C GLU A 330 -9.56 0.99 2.18
N ILE A 331 -8.96 2.14 2.49
CA ILE A 331 -8.78 2.56 3.87
C ILE A 331 -9.97 3.41 4.32
N ASP A 332 -10.64 2.99 5.41
CA ASP A 332 -11.71 3.77 6.03
C ASP A 332 -11.15 5.09 6.62
N GLU A 333 -11.85 6.22 6.43
CA GLU A 333 -11.37 7.53 6.92
C GLU A 333 -11.12 7.52 8.43
N LYS A 334 -12.01 6.87 9.19
CA LYS A 334 -11.88 6.75 10.64
C LYS A 334 -10.65 5.92 11.01
N ALA A 335 -10.39 4.82 10.30
CA ALA A 335 -9.20 3.99 10.54
C ALA A 335 -7.92 4.75 10.20
N PHE A 336 -7.90 5.51 9.09
CA PHE A 336 -6.78 6.39 8.75
C PHE A 336 -6.50 7.39 9.88
N ARG A 337 -7.50 8.21 10.27
CA ARG A 337 -7.30 9.31 11.23
C ARG A 337 -7.00 8.84 12.66
N SER A 338 -7.64 7.75 13.09
CA SER A 338 -7.57 7.29 14.48
C SER A 338 -6.65 6.10 14.71
N TYR A 339 -6.10 5.48 13.67
CA TYR A 339 -5.21 4.34 13.86
C TYR A 339 -3.95 4.47 13.02
N PHE A 340 -4.04 4.39 11.68
CA PHE A 340 -2.84 4.35 10.84
C PHE A 340 -2.00 5.63 10.94
N GLN A 341 -2.61 6.82 10.81
CA GLN A 341 -1.87 8.09 10.83
C GLN A 341 -1.09 8.31 12.13
N PRO A 342 -1.68 8.15 13.34
CA PRO A 342 -0.91 8.27 14.58
C PRO A 342 0.26 7.27 14.69
N HIS A 343 0.06 6.00 14.30
CA HIS A 343 1.10 4.97 14.40
C HIS A 343 2.25 5.20 13.41
N PHE A 344 1.93 5.61 12.18
CA PHE A 344 2.93 5.96 11.17
C PHE A 344 3.66 7.27 11.50
N ALA A 345 2.97 8.27 12.06
CA ALA A 345 3.57 9.52 12.50
C ALA A 345 4.62 9.31 13.60
N ASP A 346 4.35 8.43 14.56
CA ASP A 346 5.32 8.03 15.61
C ASP A 346 6.60 7.39 15.02
N ARG A 347 6.51 6.86 13.79
CA ARG A 347 7.61 6.23 13.04
C ARG A 347 8.22 7.13 11.97
N GLY A 348 7.91 8.43 12.00
CA GLY A 348 8.49 9.42 11.10
C GLY A 348 7.88 9.44 9.69
N PHE A 349 6.63 9.01 9.55
CA PHE A 349 5.87 9.18 8.31
C PHE A 349 4.89 10.35 8.39
N GLU A 350 4.72 11.02 7.26
CA GLU A 350 3.56 11.88 7.00
C GLU A 350 2.59 11.13 6.10
N GLY A 351 1.29 11.34 6.28
CA GLY A 351 0.25 10.63 5.54
C GLY A 351 -0.87 11.54 5.08
N TYR A 352 -1.36 11.28 3.88
CA TYR A 352 -2.43 12.04 3.23
C TYR A 352 -3.56 11.10 2.82
N TYR A 353 -4.80 11.51 3.09
CA TYR A 353 -6.01 10.74 2.79
C TYR A 353 -6.88 11.44 1.78
N ALA A 354 -7.40 10.69 0.81
CA ALA A 354 -8.38 11.15 -0.17
C ALA A 354 -9.57 10.18 -0.17
N ASN A 355 -10.77 10.70 0.14
CA ASN A 355 -12.00 9.89 0.14
C ASN A 355 -12.56 9.73 -1.28
N LYS A 356 -13.26 8.62 -1.55
CA LYS A 356 -14.10 8.53 -2.76
C LYS A 356 -15.21 9.60 -2.74
N VAL A 357 -15.68 10.00 -3.92
CA VAL A 357 -16.61 11.15 -4.10
C VAL A 357 -18.10 10.77 -3.91
N THR A 358 -18.37 9.53 -3.52
CA THR A 358 -19.72 9.02 -3.23
C THR A 358 -19.99 8.96 -1.73
N ALA A 359 -21.15 8.42 -1.31
CA ALA A 359 -21.47 8.21 0.11
C ALA A 359 -20.60 7.16 0.82
N VAL A 360 -19.71 6.52 0.06
CA VAL A 360 -18.72 5.54 0.52
C VAL A 360 -17.71 6.21 1.45
N ARG A 361 -17.34 5.52 2.54
CA ARG A 361 -16.49 6.07 3.61
C ARG A 361 -15.06 5.49 3.62
N GLU A 362 -14.59 5.06 2.45
CA GLU A 362 -13.21 4.64 2.21
C GLU A 362 -12.61 5.36 0.99
N GLY A 363 -11.29 5.30 0.90
CA GLY A 363 -10.57 5.86 -0.24
C GLY A 363 -9.11 5.41 -0.30
N CYS A 364 -8.24 6.34 -0.69
CA CYS A 364 -6.81 6.10 -0.84
C CYS A 364 -6.02 6.87 0.22
N ALA A 365 -4.93 6.27 0.72
CA ALA A 365 -3.98 6.97 1.57
C ALA A 365 -2.55 6.77 1.06
N THR A 366 -1.74 7.82 1.10
CA THR A 366 -0.31 7.74 0.78
C THR A 366 0.48 8.23 1.98
N PHE A 367 1.36 7.38 2.49
CA PHE A 367 2.33 7.69 3.55
C PHE A 367 3.73 7.76 2.96
N PHE A 368 4.56 8.66 3.46
CA PHE A 368 5.97 8.75 3.09
C PHE A 368 6.83 9.18 4.27
N ARG A 369 8.12 8.79 4.28
CA ARG A 369 9.05 9.21 5.35
C ARG A 369 9.35 10.71 5.28
N SER A 370 8.99 11.45 6.33
CA SER A 370 9.18 12.90 6.41
C SER A 370 10.64 13.33 6.55
N SER A 371 11.51 12.38 6.95
CA SER A 371 12.96 12.56 6.95
C SER A 371 13.57 12.54 5.55
N ARG A 372 12.86 11.97 4.56
CA ARG A 372 13.34 11.80 3.18
C ARG A 372 12.63 12.70 2.20
N PHE A 373 11.34 12.93 2.40
CA PHE A 373 10.52 13.65 1.45
C PHE A 373 9.72 14.77 2.10
N GLU A 374 9.45 15.82 1.33
CA GLU A 374 8.46 16.84 1.65
C GLU A 374 7.50 17.04 0.47
N VAL A 375 6.26 17.39 0.76
CA VAL A 375 5.24 17.60 -0.28
C VAL A 375 5.44 18.98 -0.91
N LEU A 376 5.71 19.02 -2.22
CA LEU A 376 5.70 20.24 -3.01
C LEU A 376 4.30 20.60 -3.50
N ARG A 377 3.55 19.60 -3.98
CA ARG A 377 2.21 19.76 -4.52
C ARG A 377 1.37 18.52 -4.20
N GLN A 378 0.08 18.73 -4.01
CA GLN A 378 -0.91 17.68 -3.86
C GLN A 378 -2.09 17.97 -4.79
N LYS A 379 -2.66 16.92 -5.37
CA LYS A 379 -3.93 16.99 -6.11
C LYS A 379 -4.69 15.68 -5.95
N ASP A 380 -5.92 15.78 -5.47
CA ASP A 380 -6.87 14.67 -5.47
C ASP A 380 -7.83 14.86 -6.64
N VAL A 381 -7.87 13.88 -7.55
CA VAL A 381 -8.63 13.95 -8.80
C VAL A 381 -9.89 13.09 -8.67
N SER A 382 -11.05 13.73 -8.78
CA SER A 382 -12.34 13.06 -8.94
C SER A 382 -12.53 12.67 -10.40
N LEU A 383 -12.43 11.37 -10.73
CA LEU A 383 -12.59 10.93 -12.12
C LEU A 383 -14.04 11.10 -12.59
N ARG A 384 -15.00 11.03 -11.67
CA ARG A 384 -16.40 11.40 -11.94
C ARG A 384 -16.52 12.80 -12.55
N ASP A 385 -15.84 13.77 -11.96
CA ASP A 385 -15.98 15.17 -12.35
C ASP A 385 -15.24 15.44 -13.66
N GLN A 386 -14.14 14.73 -13.94
CA GLN A 386 -13.41 14.84 -15.21
C GLN A 386 -14.25 14.38 -16.41
N PHE A 387 -15.21 13.49 -16.20
CA PHE A 387 -16.13 12.99 -17.24
C PHE A 387 -17.55 13.57 -17.15
N ALA A 388 -17.78 14.64 -16.37
CA ALA A 388 -19.09 15.30 -16.25
C ALA A 388 -19.46 16.16 -17.47
N GLY A 389 -18.46 16.67 -18.20
CA GLY A 389 -18.62 17.47 -19.42
C GLY A 389 -18.70 18.99 -19.18
N PRO A 390 -18.25 19.84 -20.12
CA PRO A 390 -17.49 19.48 -21.33
C PRO A 390 -16.10 18.92 -20.98
N LEU A 391 -15.60 17.97 -21.77
CA LEU A 391 -14.32 17.30 -21.49
C LEU A 391 -13.15 18.27 -21.67
N ALA A 392 -12.15 18.15 -20.78
CA ALA A 392 -10.89 18.88 -20.89
C ALA A 392 -10.18 18.55 -22.22
N PRO A 393 -9.37 19.46 -22.79
CA PRO A 393 -8.70 19.26 -24.08
C PRO A 393 -7.99 17.91 -24.24
N HIS A 394 -7.33 17.43 -23.18
CA HIS A 394 -6.60 16.16 -23.18
C HIS A 394 -7.50 14.91 -23.11
N LEU A 395 -8.79 15.05 -22.77
CA LEU A 395 -9.78 13.97 -22.75
C LEU A 395 -10.74 14.00 -23.95
N ARG A 396 -10.65 15.01 -24.83
CA ARG A 396 -11.60 15.15 -25.96
C ARG A 396 -11.59 13.98 -26.92
N CYS A 397 -10.52 13.19 -26.97
CA CYS A 397 -10.50 11.94 -27.73
C CYS A 397 -11.63 10.97 -27.35
N PHE A 398 -12.18 11.07 -26.13
CA PHE A 398 -13.30 10.27 -25.66
C PHE A 398 -14.69 10.83 -26.02
N GLU A 399 -14.81 12.07 -26.50
CA GLU A 399 -16.10 12.68 -26.87
C GLU A 399 -16.96 11.78 -27.78
N PRO A 400 -16.40 11.09 -28.81
CA PRO A 400 -17.19 10.18 -29.65
C PRO A 400 -17.82 8.99 -28.89
N MET A 401 -17.21 8.54 -27.78
CA MET A 401 -17.70 7.44 -26.95
C MET A 401 -18.69 7.89 -25.87
N MET A 402 -18.74 9.19 -25.55
CA MET A 402 -19.53 9.75 -24.43
C MET A 402 -21.03 9.79 -24.73
N SER A 403 -21.64 8.61 -24.83
CA SER A 403 -23.10 8.48 -24.85
C SER A 403 -23.74 8.97 -23.55
N SER A 404 -25.03 9.34 -23.59
CA SER A 404 -25.77 9.75 -22.39
C SER A 404 -25.77 8.67 -21.30
N SER A 405 -25.75 7.39 -21.68
CA SER A 405 -25.68 6.26 -20.75
C SER A 405 -24.30 6.17 -20.06
N LEU A 406 -23.21 6.31 -20.83
CA LEU A 406 -21.86 6.29 -20.27
C LEU A 406 -21.60 7.49 -19.36
N GLN A 407 -22.08 8.68 -19.74
CA GLN A 407 -21.99 9.87 -18.91
C GLN A 407 -22.73 9.69 -17.57
N LYS A 408 -23.97 9.17 -17.60
CA LYS A 408 -24.71 8.81 -16.38
C LYS A 408 -23.97 7.78 -15.53
N CYS A 409 -23.32 6.80 -16.15
CA CYS A 409 -22.50 5.82 -15.45
C CYS A 409 -21.33 6.47 -14.70
N PHE A 410 -20.53 7.34 -15.34
CA PHE A 410 -19.45 8.06 -14.67
C PHE A 410 -19.95 8.89 -13.48
N GLN A 411 -21.16 9.45 -13.56
CA GLN A 411 -21.76 10.20 -12.45
C GLN A 411 -22.14 9.34 -11.24
N LYS A 412 -22.19 8.01 -11.38
CA LYS A 412 -22.44 7.06 -10.29
C LYS A 412 -21.14 6.43 -9.75
N ILE A 413 -20.02 6.56 -10.46
CA ILE A 413 -18.72 5.99 -10.07
C ILE A 413 -17.95 6.98 -9.18
N GLY A 414 -17.57 6.55 -7.98
CA GLY A 414 -16.85 7.41 -7.01
C GLY A 414 -15.33 7.38 -7.09
N THR A 415 -14.75 6.80 -8.13
CA THR A 415 -13.29 6.60 -8.27
C THR A 415 -12.51 7.91 -8.20
N ILE A 416 -11.40 7.87 -7.48
CA ILE A 416 -10.44 8.97 -7.33
C ILE A 416 -9.02 8.55 -7.70
N ALA A 417 -8.16 9.52 -7.97
CA ALA A 417 -6.71 9.36 -7.94
C ALA A 417 -6.08 10.40 -7.02
N GLN A 418 -5.32 9.93 -6.04
CA GLN A 418 -4.51 10.77 -5.16
C GLN A 418 -3.14 10.98 -5.78
N MET A 419 -2.65 12.22 -5.82
CA MET A 419 -1.36 12.57 -6.40
C MET A 419 -0.56 13.47 -5.47
N LEU A 420 0.67 13.08 -5.15
CA LEU A 420 1.62 13.85 -4.36
C LEU A 420 2.92 14.04 -5.14
N VAL A 421 3.38 15.29 -5.29
CA VAL A 421 4.73 15.58 -5.77
C VAL A 421 5.64 15.75 -4.57
N LEU A 422 6.53 14.79 -4.37
CA LEU A 422 7.46 14.68 -3.26
C LEU A 422 8.84 15.17 -3.69
N ALA A 423 9.40 16.16 -2.99
CA ALA A 423 10.80 16.58 -3.14
C ALA A 423 11.70 15.87 -2.13
N PRO A 424 12.92 15.48 -2.50
CA PRO A 424 13.89 14.92 -1.57
C PRO A 424 14.39 15.98 -0.57
N ARG A 425 14.50 15.60 0.70
CA ARG A 425 15.07 16.43 1.77
C ARG A 425 16.58 16.19 1.90
N GLY A 426 17.30 17.19 2.40
CA GLY A 426 18.73 17.07 2.69
C GLY A 426 19.67 17.34 1.49
N GLY A 427 19.15 17.88 0.38
CA GLY A 427 19.97 18.42 -0.71
C GLY A 427 20.72 17.37 -1.54
N CYS A 428 20.25 16.12 -1.56
CA CYS A 428 20.85 15.08 -2.38
C CYS A 428 20.67 15.41 -3.87
N ARG A 429 21.72 15.92 -4.53
CA ARG A 429 21.70 16.33 -5.94
C ARG A 429 21.52 15.17 -6.93
N ALA A 430 21.58 13.93 -6.46
CA ALA A 430 21.42 12.73 -7.28
C ALA A 430 19.95 12.29 -7.43
N GLU A 431 19.01 12.93 -6.73
CA GLU A 431 17.59 12.59 -6.77
C GLU A 431 16.76 13.76 -7.31
N GLY A 432 15.78 13.43 -8.16
CA GLY A 432 14.74 14.36 -8.59
C GLY A 432 13.50 14.33 -7.69
N CYS A 433 12.42 14.98 -8.11
CA CYS A 433 11.12 14.86 -7.43
C CYS A 433 10.34 13.62 -7.89
N LEU A 434 9.50 13.06 -7.02
CA LEU A 434 8.60 11.94 -7.33
C LEU A 434 7.15 12.40 -7.32
N CYS A 435 6.45 12.26 -8.44
CA CYS A 435 4.99 12.30 -8.49
C CYS A 435 4.45 10.89 -8.20
N VAL A 436 3.99 10.70 -6.96
CA VAL A 436 3.36 9.47 -6.49
C VAL A 436 1.87 9.53 -6.79
N VAL A 437 1.38 8.59 -7.57
CA VAL A 437 -0.05 8.40 -7.88
C VAL A 437 -0.55 7.18 -7.11
N ASN A 438 -1.70 7.30 -6.47
CA ASN A 438 -2.41 6.21 -5.81
C ASN A 438 -3.88 6.19 -6.24
N THR A 439 -4.39 5.05 -6.71
CA THR A 439 -5.79 4.93 -7.15
C THR A 439 -6.37 3.54 -6.88
N HIS A 440 -7.69 3.45 -6.95
CA HIS A 440 -8.45 2.22 -6.94
C HIS A 440 -9.51 2.32 -8.06
N LEU A 441 -9.20 1.75 -9.23
CA LEU A 441 -10.03 1.85 -10.44
C LEU A 441 -11.37 1.11 -10.29
N PHE A 442 -12.29 1.38 -11.20
CA PHE A 442 -13.65 0.81 -11.13
C PHE A 442 -13.66 -0.72 -11.20
N PHE A 443 -14.30 -1.35 -10.19
CA PHE A 443 -14.25 -2.79 -9.94
C PHE A 443 -15.03 -3.66 -10.93
N HIS A 444 -16.04 -3.12 -11.62
CA HIS A 444 -16.99 -3.97 -12.35
C HIS A 444 -16.29 -4.77 -13.46
N PRO A 445 -16.38 -6.11 -13.48
CA PRO A 445 -15.61 -6.95 -14.41
C PRO A 445 -15.83 -6.58 -15.87
N ARG A 446 -17.10 -6.36 -16.26
CA ARG A 446 -17.52 -6.01 -17.62
C ARG A 446 -17.31 -4.54 -18.01
N ALA A 447 -16.60 -3.73 -17.22
CA ALA A 447 -16.36 -2.31 -17.51
C ALA A 447 -14.89 -1.96 -17.83
N PRO A 448 -14.17 -2.73 -18.67
CA PRO A 448 -12.76 -2.49 -18.92
C PRO A 448 -12.47 -1.15 -19.62
N HIS A 449 -13.32 -0.74 -20.58
CA HIS A 449 -13.28 0.57 -21.22
C HIS A 449 -13.26 1.75 -20.23
N ILE A 450 -14.04 1.68 -19.13
CA ILE A 450 -14.05 2.72 -18.09
C ILE A 450 -12.69 2.80 -17.41
N ARG A 451 -12.08 1.66 -17.07
CA ARG A 451 -10.75 1.62 -16.46
C ARG A 451 -9.67 2.20 -17.37
N SER A 452 -9.74 1.92 -18.67
CA SER A 452 -8.85 2.48 -19.69
C SER A 452 -8.99 4.01 -19.79
N MET A 453 -10.22 4.53 -19.77
CA MET A 453 -10.49 5.97 -19.74
C MET A 453 -9.98 6.63 -18.44
N GLN A 454 -10.20 5.98 -17.30
CA GLN A 454 -9.72 6.42 -15.99
C GLN A 454 -8.18 6.50 -15.96
N ALA A 455 -7.49 5.44 -16.38
CA ALA A 455 -6.02 5.42 -16.44
C ALA A 455 -5.46 6.53 -17.34
N ALA A 456 -6.07 6.77 -18.50
CA ALA A 456 -5.69 7.86 -19.40
C ALA A 456 -5.80 9.23 -18.71
N CYS A 457 -6.93 9.49 -18.06
CA CYS A 457 -7.17 10.75 -17.33
C CYS A 457 -6.14 10.96 -16.22
N ILE A 458 -5.89 9.92 -15.41
CA ILE A 458 -4.91 9.99 -14.31
C ILE A 458 -3.51 10.36 -14.84
N MET A 459 -3.07 9.78 -15.95
CA MET A 459 -1.74 10.07 -16.51
C MET A 459 -1.62 11.50 -17.05
N HIS A 460 -2.67 12.04 -17.68
CA HIS A 460 -2.69 13.44 -18.11
C HIS A 460 -2.70 14.41 -16.94
N GLU A 461 -3.48 14.11 -15.89
CA GLU A 461 -3.55 14.90 -14.67
C GLU A 461 -2.23 14.87 -13.87
N ALA A 462 -1.57 13.71 -13.80
CA ALA A 462 -0.24 13.60 -13.22
C ALA A 462 0.79 14.43 -14.00
N HIS A 463 0.79 14.36 -15.33
CA HIS A 463 1.68 15.18 -16.17
C HIS A 463 1.42 16.69 -16.00
N ALA A 464 0.16 17.11 -15.90
CA ALA A 464 -0.19 18.50 -15.63
C ALA A 464 0.30 18.96 -14.25
N LEU A 465 0.17 18.11 -13.21
CA LEU A 465 0.66 18.38 -11.87
C LEU A 465 2.19 18.50 -11.84
N MET A 466 2.91 17.60 -12.53
CA MET A 466 4.36 17.64 -12.65
C MET A 466 4.82 18.93 -13.34
N THR A 467 4.17 19.31 -14.45
CA THR A 467 4.49 20.53 -15.19
C THR A 467 4.24 21.77 -14.33
N SER A 468 3.14 21.79 -13.59
CA SER A 468 2.84 22.87 -12.63
C SER A 468 3.85 22.94 -11.48
N ALA A 469 4.37 21.80 -11.01
CA ALA A 469 5.36 21.75 -9.94
C ALA A 469 6.73 22.27 -10.42
N ALA A 470 7.15 21.89 -11.62
CA ALA A 470 8.40 22.35 -12.24
C ALA A 470 8.39 23.87 -12.51
N SER A 471 7.26 24.41 -12.99
CA SER A 471 7.16 25.83 -13.39
C SER A 471 7.20 26.83 -12.22
N GLY A 472 6.98 26.38 -10.98
CA GLY A 472 6.75 27.26 -9.83
C GLY A 472 7.68 27.07 -8.64
N SER A 473 8.76 26.29 -8.77
CA SER A 473 9.58 25.82 -7.64
C SER A 473 11.09 25.84 -7.94
N THR A 474 11.94 25.95 -6.91
CA THR A 474 13.36 25.51 -6.93
C THR A 474 13.49 23.99 -6.89
N ALA A 475 12.47 23.26 -7.39
CA ALA A 475 12.36 21.82 -7.30
C ALA A 475 13.54 21.14 -8.00
N PRO A 476 14.16 20.12 -7.40
CA PRO A 476 15.11 19.27 -8.10
C PRO A 476 14.44 18.62 -9.32
N GLU A 477 14.97 18.90 -10.51
CA GLU A 477 14.63 18.15 -11.72
C GLU A 477 15.54 16.92 -11.86
N PRO A 478 15.06 15.82 -12.47
CA PRO A 478 13.76 15.65 -13.12
C PRO A 478 12.61 15.35 -12.13
N ILE A 479 11.36 15.59 -12.53
CA ILE A 479 10.19 15.04 -11.83
C ILE A 479 9.80 13.73 -12.51
N SER A 480 9.83 12.62 -11.77
CA SER A 480 9.52 11.27 -12.25
C SER A 480 8.19 10.76 -11.67
N VAL A 481 7.58 9.72 -12.24
CA VAL A 481 6.31 9.14 -11.75
C VAL A 481 6.51 7.76 -11.15
N VAL A 482 5.83 7.53 -10.02
CA VAL A 482 5.51 6.20 -9.50
C VAL A 482 3.99 6.10 -9.39
N PHE A 483 3.38 5.18 -10.12
CA PHE A 483 1.93 4.97 -10.13
C PHE A 483 1.61 3.65 -9.43
N CYS A 484 0.95 3.75 -8.29
CA CYS A 484 0.50 2.65 -7.46
C CYS A 484 -1.02 2.53 -7.53
N GLY A 485 -1.53 1.32 -7.32
CA GLY A 485 -2.96 1.15 -7.10
C GLY A 485 -3.50 -0.23 -7.46
N ASP A 486 -4.75 -0.42 -7.05
CA ASP A 486 -5.61 -1.49 -7.53
C ASP A 486 -6.25 -1.04 -8.85
N LEU A 487 -5.82 -1.66 -9.94
CA LEU A 487 -6.32 -1.35 -11.28
C LEU A 487 -7.60 -2.11 -11.61
N ASN A 488 -8.05 -3.07 -10.78
CA ASN A 488 -9.20 -3.96 -11.08
C ASN A 488 -9.16 -4.54 -12.51
N SER A 489 -7.95 -4.79 -13.02
CA SER A 489 -7.69 -5.14 -14.42
C SER A 489 -6.93 -6.46 -14.49
N ALA A 490 -7.69 -7.56 -14.50
CA ALA A 490 -7.16 -8.92 -14.52
C ALA A 490 -6.73 -9.36 -15.93
N MET A 491 -5.63 -10.11 -16.02
CA MET A 491 -4.96 -10.53 -17.27
C MET A 491 -5.67 -11.65 -18.06
N HIS A 492 -6.98 -11.88 -17.85
CA HIS A 492 -7.73 -13.06 -18.30
C HIS A 492 -7.45 -13.52 -19.76
N SER A 493 -8.11 -12.91 -20.75
CA SER A 493 -8.08 -13.28 -22.18
C SER A 493 -7.03 -12.51 -22.98
N GLY A 494 -6.17 -11.74 -22.31
CA GLY A 494 -5.24 -10.81 -22.90
C GLY A 494 -4.89 -9.68 -21.94
N ARG A 495 -4.01 -8.76 -22.36
CA ARG A 495 -3.66 -7.59 -21.55
C ARG A 495 -4.82 -6.60 -21.51
N PRO A 496 -5.36 -6.26 -20.33
CA PRO A 496 -6.42 -5.27 -20.21
C PRO A 496 -5.99 -3.92 -20.77
N GLY A 497 -6.94 -3.14 -21.29
CA GLY A 497 -6.63 -1.87 -21.95
C GLY A 497 -5.94 -0.87 -21.03
N ALA A 498 -6.30 -0.81 -19.74
CA ALA A 498 -5.64 0.06 -18.77
C ALA A 498 -4.15 -0.32 -18.59
N VAL A 499 -3.85 -1.62 -18.48
CA VAL A 499 -2.48 -2.15 -18.35
C VAL A 499 -1.68 -1.92 -19.63
N GLU A 500 -2.27 -2.21 -20.79
CA GLU A 500 -1.62 -2.01 -22.09
C GLU A 500 -1.37 -0.52 -22.36
N LEU A 501 -2.32 0.36 -22.01
CA LEU A 501 -2.18 1.80 -22.15
C LEU A 501 -1.00 2.34 -21.33
N LEU A 502 -0.87 1.92 -20.06
CA LEU A 502 0.26 2.30 -19.21
C LEU A 502 1.60 1.79 -19.76
N GLN A 503 1.64 0.54 -20.23
CA GLN A 503 2.87 -0.10 -20.73
C GLN A 503 3.34 0.43 -22.10
N GLN A 504 2.41 0.67 -23.04
CA GLN A 504 2.74 1.10 -24.41
C GLN A 504 2.66 2.62 -24.60
N GLY A 505 2.00 3.34 -23.70
CA GLY A 505 1.71 4.75 -23.84
C GLY A 505 0.55 5.06 -24.80
N ARG A 506 -0.05 4.03 -25.41
CA ARG A 506 -1.12 4.17 -26.40
C ARG A 506 -2.07 2.98 -26.37
N LEU A 507 -3.33 3.21 -26.71
CA LEU A 507 -4.35 2.19 -26.88
C LEU A 507 -5.13 2.50 -28.16
N ARG A 508 -5.19 1.56 -29.10
CA ARG A 508 -5.80 1.79 -30.41
C ARG A 508 -7.32 1.70 -30.37
N ALA A 509 -8.00 2.35 -31.31
CA ALA A 509 -9.47 2.29 -31.43
C ALA A 509 -10.02 0.87 -31.66
N ASP A 510 -9.22 0.00 -32.27
CA ASP A 510 -9.57 -1.39 -32.57
C ASP A 510 -9.22 -2.40 -31.46
N TYR A 511 -8.67 -1.93 -30.33
CA TYR A 511 -8.26 -2.80 -29.22
C TYR A 511 -9.46 -3.56 -28.61
N TRP A 512 -9.28 -4.84 -28.30
CA TRP A 512 -10.36 -5.76 -27.92
C TRP A 512 -11.14 -5.30 -26.67
N ASP A 513 -10.45 -4.68 -25.73
CA ASP A 513 -10.97 -4.19 -24.44
C ASP A 513 -12.09 -3.15 -24.61
N TRP A 514 -12.06 -2.37 -25.70
CA TRP A 514 -13.12 -1.43 -26.07
C TRP A 514 -14.42 -2.15 -26.43
N LYS A 515 -14.31 -3.21 -27.24
CA LYS A 515 -15.46 -4.00 -27.69
C LYS A 515 -16.10 -4.77 -26.55
N ASP A 516 -15.29 -5.33 -25.64
CA ASP A 516 -15.82 -6.02 -24.47
C ASP A 516 -16.58 -5.06 -23.54
N GLY A 517 -16.01 -3.85 -23.35
CA GLY A 517 -16.64 -2.76 -22.62
C GLY A 517 -17.96 -2.27 -23.21
N ALA A 518 -18.15 -2.36 -24.52
CA ALA A 518 -19.39 -1.93 -25.19
C ALA A 518 -20.65 -2.69 -24.72
N LEU A 519 -20.47 -3.90 -24.17
CA LEU A 519 -21.56 -4.72 -23.65
C LEU A 519 -22.04 -4.29 -22.26
N PHE A 520 -21.29 -3.41 -21.59
CA PHE A 520 -21.62 -2.92 -20.27
C PHE A 520 -22.88 -2.03 -20.30
N LYS A 521 -23.85 -2.35 -19.44
CA LYS A 521 -25.05 -1.54 -19.22
C LYS A 521 -25.28 -1.37 -17.72
N TRP A 522 -25.16 -0.14 -17.23
CA TRP A 522 -25.34 0.17 -15.80
C TRP A 522 -26.74 -0.23 -15.29
N ASP A 523 -27.80 -0.01 -16.06
CA ASP A 523 -29.18 -0.18 -15.56
C ASP A 523 -29.68 -1.64 -15.64
N LYS A 524 -28.92 -2.58 -16.25
CA LYS A 524 -29.27 -4.01 -16.31
C LYS A 524 -28.55 -4.87 -15.28
N SER A 525 -27.65 -4.30 -14.49
CA SER A 525 -26.91 -5.05 -13.46
C SER A 525 -27.68 -5.26 -12.15
N GLU A 526 -28.89 -4.74 -12.00
CA GLU A 526 -29.72 -4.96 -10.81
C GLU A 526 -30.36 -6.36 -10.76
N GLU A 527 -30.45 -7.09 -11.88
CA GLU A 527 -31.00 -8.47 -11.92
C GLU A 527 -29.93 -9.59 -11.94
N GLY A 528 -28.64 -9.25 -11.90
CA GLY A 528 -27.54 -10.21 -12.16
C GLY A 528 -26.50 -10.41 -11.06
N CYS A 529 -26.68 -9.81 -9.87
CA CYS A 529 -25.80 -10.06 -8.72
C CYS A 529 -26.35 -11.23 -7.88
N GLN A 530 -26.49 -12.40 -8.49
CA GLN A 530 -26.52 -13.67 -7.76
C GLN A 530 -25.32 -14.49 -8.20
N LEU A 531 -24.46 -14.80 -7.22
CA LEU A 531 -23.42 -15.81 -7.37
C LEU A 531 -24.10 -17.14 -7.64
N GLU A 532 -23.98 -17.68 -8.84
CA GLU A 532 -24.20 -19.09 -9.07
C GLU A 532 -23.07 -19.71 -9.88
N GLY A 533 -22.52 -20.77 -9.30
CA GLY A 533 -21.65 -21.69 -10.00
C GLY A 533 -22.43 -22.59 -10.95
N SER A 534 -21.67 -23.28 -11.79
CA SER A 534 -22.07 -24.41 -12.63
C SER A 534 -23.15 -24.15 -13.68
N LYS A 535 -22.70 -23.83 -14.90
CA LYS A 535 -22.97 -24.54 -16.17
C LYS A 535 -22.72 -23.58 -17.32
N LEU A 536 -21.68 -23.84 -18.10
CA LEU A 536 -21.43 -23.22 -19.40
C LEU A 536 -21.31 -24.34 -20.42
N GLU A 537 -22.45 -24.93 -20.78
CA GLU A 537 -22.68 -25.57 -22.08
C GLU A 537 -24.14 -25.27 -22.45
N ASP A 538 -24.31 -24.85 -23.70
CA ASP A 538 -25.57 -24.60 -24.43
C ASP A 538 -26.41 -23.38 -24.02
N ASP A 539 -26.31 -22.30 -24.80
CA ASP A 539 -27.42 -21.85 -25.67
C ASP A 539 -27.06 -20.54 -26.39
N MET A 540 -26.68 -20.68 -27.67
CA MET A 540 -26.72 -19.61 -28.66
C MET A 540 -28.14 -19.52 -29.22
N GLU A 541 -28.97 -18.62 -28.70
CA GLU A 541 -30.06 -18.04 -29.48
C GLU A 541 -30.10 -16.51 -29.30
N VAL A 542 -29.95 -15.82 -30.42
CA VAL A 542 -30.08 -14.37 -30.55
C VAL A 542 -31.57 -14.07 -30.67
N GLU A 543 -32.20 -13.60 -29.60
CA GLU A 543 -33.50 -12.94 -29.70
C GLU A 543 -33.31 -11.42 -29.88
N ASP A 544 -33.53 -10.99 -31.12
CA ASP A 544 -33.82 -9.61 -31.50
C ASP A 544 -35.25 -9.28 -31.09
N ASN A 545 -35.42 -8.31 -30.17
CA ASN A 545 -36.68 -7.62 -29.96
C ASN A 545 -36.45 -6.20 -29.42
N GLY A 546 -36.22 -5.27 -30.36
CA GLY A 546 -37.03 -4.07 -30.54
C GLY A 546 -37.15 -3.04 -29.40
N SER A 547 -36.38 -1.95 -29.51
CA SER A 547 -36.86 -0.57 -29.75
C SER A 547 -35.79 0.42 -29.31
N ASN A 548 -34.90 0.83 -30.23
CA ASN A 548 -33.97 1.92 -29.99
C ASN A 548 -34.30 3.05 -30.95
N GLU A 549 -34.56 4.23 -30.38
CA GLU A 549 -34.62 5.49 -31.11
C GLU A 549 -33.37 5.64 -31.97
N MET A 550 -33.57 5.69 -33.28
CA MET A 550 -32.53 6.05 -34.23
C MET A 550 -32.15 7.52 -34.02
N THR A 551 -30.90 7.76 -33.66
CA THR A 551 -30.19 8.98 -34.06
C THR A 551 -28.99 8.55 -34.90
N ASP A 552 -28.76 9.34 -35.94
CA ASP A 552 -28.05 9.05 -37.19
C ASP A 552 -26.50 8.98 -37.05
N GLY A 553 -25.99 8.10 -36.18
CA GLY A 553 -24.55 7.88 -36.02
C GLY A 553 -24.25 6.48 -35.50
N LYS A 554 -23.35 5.75 -36.18
CA LYS A 554 -22.82 4.47 -35.67
C LYS A 554 -22.22 4.71 -34.28
N ALA A 555 -22.66 3.95 -33.28
CA ALA A 555 -22.09 4.02 -31.94
C ALA A 555 -20.57 3.74 -32.00
N VAL A 556 -19.77 4.68 -31.48
CA VAL A 556 -18.32 4.55 -31.40
C VAL A 556 -17.99 3.88 -30.08
N TYR A 557 -17.40 2.69 -30.16
CA TYR A 557 -17.10 1.86 -28.98
C TYR A 557 -15.63 1.90 -28.57
N GLY A 558 -14.75 2.41 -29.42
CA GLY A 558 -13.32 2.53 -29.16
C GLY A 558 -12.72 3.74 -29.89
N VAL A 559 -11.67 4.31 -29.29
CA VAL A 559 -10.94 5.47 -29.80
C VAL A 559 -9.44 5.27 -29.64
N ASP A 560 -8.65 5.97 -30.46
CA ASP A 560 -7.21 6.02 -30.27
C ASP A 560 -6.89 6.94 -29.09
N VAL A 561 -6.23 6.39 -28.07
CA VAL A 561 -5.83 7.09 -26.86
C VAL A 561 -4.31 7.05 -26.75
N ALA A 562 -3.73 8.17 -26.35
CA ALA A 562 -2.32 8.26 -25.97
C ALA A 562 -2.19 8.96 -24.62
N ILE A 563 -1.23 8.51 -23.81
CA ILE A 563 -0.83 9.15 -22.56
C ILE A 563 0.51 9.88 -22.73
N PRO A 564 0.85 10.86 -21.88
CA PRO A 564 2.03 11.73 -22.07
C PRO A 564 3.37 10.97 -22.14
N PHE A 565 3.49 9.85 -21.44
CA PHE A 565 4.62 8.94 -21.48
C PHE A 565 4.21 7.57 -20.97
N LYS A 566 4.90 6.52 -21.42
CA LYS A 566 4.69 5.14 -20.97
C LYS A 566 5.39 4.87 -19.65
N LEU A 567 4.85 3.92 -18.89
CA LEU A 567 5.43 3.39 -17.66
C LEU A 567 5.88 1.93 -17.87
N ARG A 568 6.59 1.38 -16.89
CA ARG A 568 6.88 -0.06 -16.82
C ARG A 568 6.35 -0.61 -15.50
N SER A 569 5.72 -1.79 -15.53
CA SER A 569 5.39 -2.51 -14.30
C SER A 569 6.67 -2.97 -13.60
N ALA A 570 6.76 -2.76 -12.29
CA ALA A 570 7.93 -3.10 -11.49
C ALA A 570 8.23 -4.61 -11.49
N ASP A 571 7.18 -5.43 -11.54
CA ASP A 571 7.27 -6.89 -11.58
C ASP A 571 7.30 -7.47 -13.00
N GLY A 572 7.29 -6.61 -14.03
CA GLY A 572 7.22 -7.07 -15.43
C GLY A 572 5.90 -7.76 -15.82
N LEU A 573 4.84 -7.65 -15.01
CA LEU A 573 3.58 -8.39 -15.14
C LEU A 573 3.74 -9.91 -14.93
N GLU A 574 4.72 -10.31 -14.12
CA GLU A 574 5.04 -11.72 -13.84
C GLU A 574 4.36 -12.24 -12.56
N THR A 575 3.83 -11.35 -11.71
CA THR A 575 3.13 -11.77 -10.48
C THR A 575 1.88 -12.56 -10.82
N PRO A 576 1.70 -13.79 -10.29
CA PRO A 576 0.56 -14.62 -10.67
C PRO A 576 -0.78 -14.02 -10.20
N PHE A 577 -0.80 -13.49 -8.98
CA PHE A 577 -1.96 -12.84 -8.40
C PHE A 577 -1.57 -11.91 -7.26
N THR A 578 -2.43 -10.93 -7.01
CA THR A 578 -2.38 -10.06 -5.84
C THR A 578 -3.67 -10.13 -5.04
N ASN A 579 -4.81 -10.45 -5.67
CA ASN A 579 -6.07 -10.79 -5.01
C ASN A 579 -6.28 -12.32 -5.02
N TYR A 580 -6.67 -12.90 -3.88
CA TYR A 580 -6.84 -14.36 -3.75
C TYR A 580 -7.99 -14.75 -2.81
N VAL A 581 -9.20 -14.81 -3.37
CA VAL A 581 -10.42 -15.23 -2.65
C VAL A 581 -10.93 -16.57 -3.17
N ARG A 582 -11.91 -17.16 -2.48
CA ARG A 582 -12.54 -18.41 -2.95
C ARG A 582 -13.21 -18.17 -4.31
N HIS A 583 -12.82 -18.96 -5.32
CA HIS A 583 -13.30 -18.91 -6.71
C HIS A 583 -12.84 -17.71 -7.57
N TYR A 584 -11.97 -16.83 -7.06
CA TYR A 584 -11.41 -15.74 -7.84
C TYR A 584 -9.96 -15.43 -7.41
N CYS A 585 -9.08 -15.34 -8.39
CA CYS A 585 -7.65 -15.12 -8.21
C CYS A 585 -7.14 -14.33 -9.41
N ALA A 586 -6.51 -13.17 -9.17
CA ALA A 586 -6.05 -12.29 -10.24
C ALA A 586 -4.94 -11.34 -9.80
N LEU A 587 -4.11 -10.93 -10.76
CA LEU A 587 -3.20 -9.78 -10.64
C LEU A 587 -4.00 -8.48 -10.87
N LEU A 588 -4.20 -7.72 -9.81
CA LEU A 588 -4.98 -6.47 -9.82
C LEU A 588 -4.18 -5.26 -9.33
N ASP A 589 -3.15 -5.48 -8.52
CA ASP A 589 -2.37 -4.44 -7.85
C ASP A 589 -1.00 -4.27 -8.48
N TYR A 590 -0.61 -3.03 -8.73
CA TYR A 590 0.60 -2.75 -9.51
C TYR A 590 1.40 -1.57 -8.94
N ILE A 591 2.72 -1.66 -9.07
CA ILE A 591 3.64 -0.52 -8.97
C ILE A 591 4.20 -0.29 -10.37
N TRP A 592 3.83 0.83 -10.97
CA TRP A 592 4.36 1.31 -12.24
C TRP A 592 5.37 2.43 -11.99
N TYR A 593 6.42 2.47 -12.80
CA TYR A 593 7.44 3.51 -12.69
C TYR A 593 7.81 4.09 -14.04
N ASP A 594 8.26 5.34 -14.06
CA ASP A 594 8.83 5.97 -15.25
C ASP A 594 10.26 5.43 -15.51
N PRO A 595 10.47 4.63 -16.57
CA PRO A 595 11.74 3.97 -16.81
C PRO A 595 12.84 4.90 -17.30
N ARG A 596 12.52 6.17 -17.63
CA ARG A 596 13.50 7.19 -18.05
C ARG A 596 14.41 7.60 -16.90
N HIS A 597 13.88 7.60 -15.67
CA HIS A 597 14.59 8.14 -14.50
C HIS A 597 14.77 7.11 -13.39
N LEU A 598 13.92 6.09 -13.35
CA LEU A 598 13.93 5.08 -12.31
C LEU A 598 14.28 3.71 -12.89
N ARG A 599 14.75 2.82 -12.00
CA ARG A 599 14.88 1.37 -12.26
C ARG A 599 14.37 0.59 -11.05
N VAL A 600 14.04 -0.67 -11.29
CA VAL A 600 13.80 -1.65 -10.23
C VAL A 600 15.14 -2.23 -9.81
N GLU A 601 15.45 -2.16 -8.52
CA GLU A 601 16.60 -2.86 -7.95
C GLU A 601 16.21 -4.31 -7.63
N ARG A 602 15.07 -4.48 -6.94
CA ARG A 602 14.51 -5.80 -6.63
C ARG A 602 13.05 -5.71 -6.20
N GLY A 603 12.34 -6.83 -6.32
CA GLY A 603 11.01 -7.03 -5.73
C GLY A 603 11.08 -7.92 -4.50
N VAL A 604 10.17 -7.70 -3.55
CA VAL A 604 9.97 -8.64 -2.43
C VAL A 604 9.07 -9.77 -2.93
N PRO A 605 9.50 -11.04 -2.84
CA PRO A 605 8.73 -12.17 -3.33
C PRO A 605 7.30 -12.21 -2.78
N MET A 606 6.36 -12.57 -3.65
CA MET A 606 4.98 -12.83 -3.26
C MET A 606 4.90 -14.19 -2.55
N PRO A 607 4.03 -14.35 -1.54
CA PRO A 607 3.85 -15.62 -0.87
C PRO A 607 3.26 -16.65 -1.84
N SER A 608 3.79 -17.87 -1.81
CA SER A 608 3.22 -19.01 -2.55
C SER A 608 1.89 -19.46 -1.94
N GLU A 609 1.04 -20.13 -2.73
CA GLU A 609 -0.22 -20.70 -2.20
C GLU A 609 0.01 -21.63 -0.99
N ARG A 610 1.15 -22.33 -0.97
CA ARG A 610 1.56 -23.17 0.17
C ARG A 610 1.82 -22.36 1.44
N GLU A 611 2.39 -21.16 1.31
CA GLU A 611 2.60 -20.24 2.44
C GLU A 611 1.30 -19.59 2.91
N LEU A 612 0.37 -19.34 1.98
CA LEU A 612 -0.96 -18.80 2.30
C LEU A 612 -1.80 -19.81 3.11
N ARG A 613 -1.68 -21.11 2.82
CA ARG A 613 -2.41 -22.25 3.44
C ARG A 613 -3.94 -22.22 3.29
N SER A 614 -4.53 -21.09 2.93
CA SER A 614 -5.98 -20.84 2.78
C SER A 614 -6.20 -19.62 1.88
N PHE A 615 -7.45 -19.42 1.43
CA PHE A 615 -7.92 -18.18 0.81
C PHE A 615 -7.81 -16.97 1.76
N LEU A 616 -7.84 -15.78 1.17
CA LEU A 616 -7.72 -14.49 1.85
C LEU A 616 -9.08 -13.78 1.94
N PRO A 617 -9.37 -13.00 3.00
CA PRO A 617 -8.58 -12.84 4.22
C PRO A 617 -8.62 -14.11 5.08
N SER A 618 -7.71 -14.21 6.04
CA SER A 618 -7.62 -15.34 6.96
C SER A 618 -7.21 -14.88 8.37
N ARG A 619 -7.03 -15.83 9.30
CA ARG A 619 -6.45 -15.53 10.63
C ARG A 619 -5.11 -14.80 10.52
N ARG A 620 -4.29 -15.12 9.51
CA ARG A 620 -2.93 -14.56 9.35
C ARG A 620 -2.91 -13.34 8.44
N PHE A 621 -3.70 -13.34 7.37
CA PHE A 621 -3.63 -12.33 6.32
C PHE A 621 -4.88 -11.42 6.39
N PRO A 622 -4.70 -10.10 6.59
CA PRO A 622 -5.78 -9.19 6.98
C PRO A 622 -6.56 -8.57 5.84
N SER A 623 -6.21 -8.88 4.59
CA SER A 623 -6.88 -8.41 3.38
C SER A 623 -7.08 -9.60 2.45
N ASP A 624 -8.01 -9.49 1.50
CA ASP A 624 -8.14 -10.37 0.34
C ASP A 624 -7.07 -10.12 -0.73
N HIS A 625 -6.36 -8.99 -0.63
CA HIS A 625 -5.20 -8.67 -1.42
C HIS A 625 -3.88 -8.94 -0.66
N LEU A 626 -2.78 -8.94 -1.40
CA LEU A 626 -1.42 -9.07 -0.90
C LEU A 626 -0.64 -7.78 -1.21
N ALA A 627 0.11 -7.27 -0.24
CA ALA A 627 0.94 -6.09 -0.44
C ALA A 627 1.99 -6.32 -1.53
N VAL A 628 2.12 -5.40 -2.49
CA VAL A 628 3.16 -5.41 -3.52
C VAL A 628 4.29 -4.48 -3.09
N VAL A 629 5.53 -4.97 -3.07
CA VAL A 629 6.68 -4.24 -2.49
C VAL A 629 7.90 -4.32 -3.40
N PHE A 630 8.41 -3.16 -3.79
CA PHE A 630 9.59 -3.03 -4.65
C PHE A 630 10.57 -1.98 -4.15
N ASP A 631 11.85 -2.29 -4.30
CA ASP A 631 12.95 -1.35 -4.12
C ASP A 631 13.24 -0.71 -5.49
N LEU A 632 13.03 0.59 -5.59
CA LEU A 632 13.34 1.39 -6.77
C LEU A 632 14.61 2.22 -6.52
N ALA A 633 15.29 2.59 -7.60
CA ALA A 633 16.45 3.46 -7.53
C ALA A 633 16.40 4.52 -8.63
N TRP A 634 16.88 5.72 -8.31
CA TRP A 634 17.21 6.73 -9.31
C TRP A 634 18.38 6.23 -10.19
N ARG A 635 18.25 6.40 -11.51
CA ARG A 635 19.33 6.12 -12.45
C ARG A 635 20.47 7.13 -12.27
N SER A 636 21.71 6.66 -12.41
CA SER A 636 22.89 7.52 -12.41
C SER A 636 23.08 8.21 -13.76
N ASP A 637 23.80 9.34 -13.78
CA ASP A 637 24.12 10.08 -15.01
C ASP A 637 24.83 9.21 -16.06
N ARG A 638 25.64 8.22 -15.65
CA ARG A 638 26.31 7.29 -16.58
C ARG A 638 25.32 6.36 -17.27
N GLU A 639 24.35 5.83 -16.53
CA GLU A 639 23.30 4.95 -17.08
C GLU A 639 22.32 5.71 -17.99
N LEU A 640 22.15 7.02 -17.78
CA LEU A 640 21.38 7.89 -18.68
C LEU A 640 22.13 8.25 -19.97
N VAL A 641 23.45 8.00 -20.07
CA VAL A 641 24.27 8.26 -21.25
C VAL A 641 24.41 7.01 -22.13
N ASP A 642 24.53 5.82 -21.52
CA ASP A 642 24.56 4.55 -22.28
C ASP A 642 23.23 4.31 -23.04
N ASP A 643 22.09 4.65 -22.44
CA ASP A 643 20.77 4.57 -23.10
C ASP A 643 20.61 5.63 -24.23
N ARG A 644 21.38 6.72 -24.24
CA ARG A 644 21.29 7.73 -25.33
C ARG A 644 21.80 7.23 -26.68
N HIS A 645 22.55 6.14 -26.69
CA HIS A 645 22.89 5.41 -27.93
C HIS A 645 21.81 4.37 -28.32
N ASP A 646 20.77 4.20 -27.50
CA ASP A 646 19.68 3.21 -27.68
C ASP A 646 18.29 3.87 -27.83
N VAL A 647 18.22 5.21 -27.90
CA VAL A 647 16.96 6.00 -27.98
C VAL A 647 16.42 6.15 -29.42
N ASP A 648 17.09 5.60 -30.44
CA ASP A 648 16.56 5.53 -31.82
C ASP A 648 15.99 4.15 -32.21
N GLN A 649 15.39 3.43 -31.26
CA GLN A 649 14.51 2.32 -31.61
C GLN A 649 13.07 2.67 -31.28
N SER A 650 12.48 3.45 -32.19
CA SER A 650 11.06 3.26 -32.51
C SER A 650 10.81 1.75 -32.67
N PRO A 651 9.80 1.14 -32.03
CA PRO A 651 9.43 -0.22 -32.42
C PRO A 651 9.10 -0.19 -33.91
N PRO A 652 9.62 -1.11 -34.74
CA PRO A 652 9.20 -1.17 -36.13
C PRO A 652 7.67 -1.35 -36.14
N ALA A 653 7.03 -0.66 -37.06
CA ALA A 653 5.60 -0.75 -37.28
C ALA A 653 5.17 -2.23 -37.30
N SER A 654 4.13 -2.58 -36.52
CA SER A 654 3.26 -3.74 -36.70
C SER A 654 3.82 -4.80 -37.67
N ALA A 655 4.77 -5.61 -37.23
CA ALA A 655 5.12 -6.82 -37.95
C ALA A 655 4.19 -7.91 -37.42
N THR A 656 3.20 -8.29 -38.22
CA THR A 656 2.73 -9.67 -38.20
C THR A 656 3.97 -10.57 -38.17
N THR A 657 4.14 -11.42 -37.15
CA THR A 657 5.25 -12.38 -37.15
C THR A 657 5.19 -13.16 -38.46
N ASN A 658 6.25 -13.07 -39.26
CA ASN A 658 6.31 -13.76 -40.55
C ASN A 658 6.50 -15.25 -40.28
N VAL A 659 5.43 -16.02 -40.47
CA VAL A 659 5.52 -17.49 -40.59
C VAL A 659 5.88 -17.81 -42.03
N VAL A 660 7.01 -18.46 -42.24
CA VAL A 660 7.54 -18.77 -43.58
C VAL A 660 7.96 -20.24 -43.66
N PRO A 661 7.98 -20.87 -44.85
CA PRO A 661 8.45 -22.25 -44.98
C PRO A 661 9.91 -22.43 -44.55
N ALA A 662 10.21 -23.49 -43.80
CA ALA A 662 11.57 -23.86 -43.39
C ALA A 662 12.34 -24.58 -44.52
N ASP A 663 12.50 -23.91 -45.67
CA ASP A 663 13.26 -24.39 -46.83
C ASP A 663 14.56 -23.59 -47.04
N LEU A 664 15.42 -24.09 -47.93
CA LEU A 664 16.74 -23.50 -48.19
C LEU A 664 16.70 -22.07 -48.75
N ASN A 665 15.57 -21.63 -49.32
CA ASN A 665 15.45 -20.26 -49.85
C ASN A 665 15.27 -19.24 -48.71
N ASN A 666 14.79 -19.68 -47.54
CA ASN A 666 14.51 -18.81 -46.40
C ASN A 666 15.62 -18.82 -45.34
N VAL A 667 16.72 -19.54 -45.56
CA VAL A 667 17.86 -19.58 -44.63
C VAL A 667 18.44 -18.19 -44.39
N ASP A 668 18.59 -17.37 -45.42
CA ASP A 668 19.21 -16.05 -45.28
C ASP A 668 18.38 -15.13 -44.38
N LEU A 669 17.05 -15.30 -44.36
CA LEU A 669 16.16 -14.60 -43.43
C LEU A 669 16.42 -15.00 -41.99
N ALA A 670 16.59 -16.30 -41.72
CA ALA A 670 16.92 -16.81 -40.39
C ALA A 670 18.28 -16.30 -39.91
N VAL A 671 19.30 -16.37 -40.78
CA VAL A 671 20.66 -15.90 -40.49
C VAL A 671 20.68 -14.40 -40.19
N GLU A 672 19.98 -13.60 -40.98
CA GLU A 672 19.91 -12.15 -40.76
C GLU A 672 19.19 -11.81 -39.44
N ALA A 673 18.13 -12.53 -39.09
CA ALA A 673 17.47 -12.38 -37.80
C ALA A 673 18.42 -12.69 -36.63
N LEU A 674 19.20 -13.78 -36.72
CA LEU A 674 20.22 -14.13 -35.72
C LEU A 674 21.31 -13.06 -35.61
N ARG A 675 21.83 -12.55 -36.74
CA ARG A 675 22.83 -11.45 -36.76
C ARG A 675 22.32 -10.17 -36.11
N ARG A 676 21.02 -9.90 -36.19
CA ARG A 676 20.34 -8.79 -35.49
C ARG A 676 20.03 -9.10 -34.02
N SER A 677 20.60 -10.17 -33.46
CA SER A 677 20.37 -10.63 -32.08
C SER A 677 18.89 -10.92 -31.77
N ARG A 678 18.08 -11.26 -32.79
CA ARG A 678 16.67 -11.62 -32.63
C ARG A 678 16.52 -13.12 -32.40
N VAL A 679 15.33 -13.53 -31.95
CA VAL A 679 14.99 -14.94 -31.74
C VAL A 679 14.09 -15.41 -32.86
N ILE A 680 14.35 -16.62 -33.35
CA ILE A 680 13.55 -17.27 -34.40
C ILE A 680 13.00 -18.60 -33.89
N GLY A 681 11.80 -18.97 -34.34
CA GLY A 681 11.24 -20.31 -34.16
C GLY A 681 11.63 -21.20 -35.33
N VAL A 682 12.19 -22.38 -35.09
CA VAL A 682 12.74 -23.26 -36.13
C VAL A 682 12.39 -24.73 -35.88
N PRO A 683 12.23 -25.54 -36.93
CA PRO A 683 12.06 -26.99 -36.80
C PRO A 683 13.41 -27.66 -36.50
N THR A 684 13.36 -28.81 -35.85
CA THR A 684 14.51 -29.71 -35.70
C THR A 684 14.07 -31.14 -36.01
N ASP A 685 15.03 -32.07 -36.02
CA ASP A 685 14.80 -33.50 -36.20
C ASP A 685 14.00 -34.17 -35.05
N THR A 686 13.76 -33.46 -33.94
CA THR A 686 12.93 -33.98 -32.83
C THR A 686 11.68 -33.15 -32.53
N ILE A 687 11.84 -31.85 -32.26
CA ILE A 687 10.77 -30.93 -31.82
C ILE A 687 11.13 -29.51 -32.26
N TYR A 688 10.18 -28.58 -32.29
CA TYR A 688 10.49 -27.19 -32.58
C TYR A 688 11.34 -26.55 -31.49
N GLY A 689 12.15 -25.57 -31.88
CA GLY A 689 13.04 -24.84 -30.99
C GLY A 689 13.06 -23.32 -31.22
N PHE A 690 13.41 -22.59 -30.17
CA PHE A 690 13.83 -21.20 -30.28
C PHE A 690 15.35 -21.15 -30.45
N ALA A 691 15.78 -20.48 -31.51
CA ALA A 691 17.18 -20.28 -31.85
C ALA A 691 17.57 -18.80 -31.73
N ALA A 692 18.75 -18.54 -31.19
CA ALA A 692 19.33 -17.21 -31.04
C ALA A 692 20.86 -17.26 -31.07
N ASP A 693 21.52 -16.12 -31.29
CA ASP A 693 22.99 -16.03 -31.26
C ASP A 693 23.53 -16.35 -29.84
N ALA A 694 24.36 -17.38 -29.72
CA ALA A 694 24.91 -17.83 -28.44
C ALA A 694 26.06 -16.93 -27.92
N SER A 695 26.63 -16.09 -28.78
CA SER A 695 27.70 -15.16 -28.45
C SER A 695 27.18 -13.83 -27.88
N LYS A 696 25.89 -13.53 -28.05
CA LYS A 696 25.27 -12.25 -27.67
C LYS A 696 24.39 -12.38 -26.43
N GLY A 697 24.74 -11.66 -25.37
CA GLY A 697 23.97 -11.63 -24.12
C GLY A 697 22.50 -11.27 -24.30
N ASP A 698 22.21 -10.26 -25.12
CA ASP A 698 20.85 -9.78 -25.33
C ASP A 698 19.97 -10.81 -26.05
N ALA A 699 20.56 -11.56 -26.99
CA ALA A 699 19.88 -12.65 -27.70
C ALA A 699 19.55 -13.80 -26.73
N ILE A 700 20.50 -14.19 -25.88
CA ILE A 700 20.28 -15.18 -24.81
C ILE A 700 19.19 -14.74 -23.83
N GLN A 701 19.20 -13.48 -23.40
CA GLN A 701 18.18 -12.95 -22.50
C GLN A 701 16.79 -12.97 -23.13
N ARG A 702 16.67 -12.71 -24.45
CA ARG A 702 15.40 -12.83 -25.18
C ARG A 702 14.88 -14.26 -25.18
N VAL A 703 15.73 -15.27 -25.39
CA VAL A 703 15.33 -16.69 -25.32
C VAL A 703 14.80 -17.07 -23.93
N TYR A 704 15.50 -16.67 -22.86
CA TYR A 704 15.03 -16.91 -21.49
C TYR A 704 13.69 -16.21 -21.20
N ARG A 705 13.51 -14.98 -21.69
CA ARG A 705 12.26 -14.22 -21.56
C ARG A 705 11.10 -14.90 -22.29
N ILE A 706 11.32 -15.36 -23.53
CA ILE A 706 10.30 -16.08 -24.31
C ILE A 706 9.88 -17.35 -23.60
N LYS A 707 10.82 -18.11 -23.03
CA LYS A 707 10.53 -19.36 -22.32
C LYS A 707 9.98 -19.17 -20.90
N GLN A 708 9.95 -17.95 -20.36
CA GLN A 708 9.62 -17.66 -18.96
C GLN A 708 10.38 -18.57 -17.98
N ARG A 709 11.68 -18.74 -18.23
CA ARG A 709 12.52 -19.72 -17.54
C ARG A 709 13.49 -19.02 -16.61
N SER A 710 13.74 -19.59 -15.43
CA SER A 710 14.83 -19.09 -14.58
C SER A 710 16.18 -19.27 -15.29
N ARG A 711 17.09 -18.31 -15.08
CA ARG A 711 18.43 -18.32 -15.71
C ARG A 711 19.28 -19.55 -15.33
N ASN A 712 18.87 -20.26 -14.29
CA ASN A 712 19.54 -21.45 -13.77
C ASN A 712 19.28 -22.70 -14.61
N VAL A 713 18.34 -22.65 -15.57
CA VAL A 713 18.05 -23.83 -16.38
C VAL A 713 18.77 -23.75 -17.74
N PRO A 714 19.70 -24.67 -18.05
CA PRO A 714 20.64 -24.50 -19.15
C PRO A 714 19.99 -24.51 -20.55
N LEU A 715 20.60 -23.78 -21.48
CA LEU A 715 20.36 -23.84 -22.93
C LEU A 715 21.41 -24.72 -23.60
N ALA A 716 21.04 -25.40 -24.69
CA ALA A 716 21.99 -26.12 -25.52
C ALA A 716 22.58 -25.19 -26.59
N VAL A 717 23.76 -25.52 -27.11
CA VAL A 717 24.34 -24.90 -28.30
C VAL A 717 24.18 -25.84 -29.48
N CYS A 718 23.59 -25.32 -30.54
CA CYS A 718 23.41 -25.94 -31.83
C CYS A 718 24.56 -25.55 -32.77
N LEU A 719 25.08 -26.55 -33.49
CA LEU A 719 26.18 -26.41 -34.45
C LEU A 719 25.78 -27.06 -35.79
N ALA A 720 26.45 -26.67 -36.88
CA ALA A 720 26.15 -27.19 -38.22
C ALA A 720 26.69 -28.61 -38.43
N ASP A 721 27.89 -28.85 -37.91
CA ASP A 721 28.68 -30.06 -38.13
C ASP A 721 29.42 -30.48 -36.86
N VAL A 722 29.65 -31.80 -36.70
CA VAL A 722 30.23 -32.40 -35.50
C VAL A 722 31.63 -31.86 -35.20
N ASP A 723 32.42 -31.57 -36.24
CA ASP A 723 33.79 -31.06 -36.12
C ASP A 723 33.86 -29.69 -35.42
N GLN A 724 32.75 -28.94 -35.38
CA GLN A 724 32.68 -27.65 -34.70
C GLN A 724 32.57 -27.77 -33.17
N ILE A 725 32.23 -28.95 -32.63
CA ILE A 725 32.07 -29.15 -31.18
C ILE A 725 33.37 -28.84 -30.44
N GLY A 726 34.52 -29.15 -31.04
CA GLY A 726 35.84 -28.85 -30.47
C GLY A 726 36.15 -27.35 -30.29
N GLN A 727 35.33 -26.46 -30.85
CA GLN A 727 35.47 -25.01 -30.69
C GLN A 727 34.83 -24.50 -29.40
N CYS A 728 33.88 -25.24 -28.83
CA CYS A 728 33.15 -24.84 -27.62
C CYS A 728 33.26 -25.83 -26.46
N CYS A 729 33.61 -27.09 -26.73
CA CYS A 729 33.71 -28.16 -25.75
C CYS A 729 35.02 -28.93 -25.88
N ARG A 730 35.50 -29.45 -24.75
CA ARG A 730 36.66 -30.34 -24.70
C ARG A 730 36.27 -31.79 -25.00
N LEU A 731 37.02 -32.44 -25.88
CA LEU A 731 36.75 -33.80 -26.38
C LEU A 731 37.91 -34.80 -26.12
N ASP A 732 39.03 -34.34 -25.56
CA ASP A 732 40.27 -35.12 -25.40
C ASP A 732 40.11 -36.38 -24.54
N HIS A 733 39.13 -36.40 -23.64
CA HIS A 733 38.81 -37.54 -22.79
C HIS A 733 37.89 -38.58 -23.44
N LEU A 734 37.38 -38.32 -24.65
CA LEU A 734 36.47 -39.21 -25.36
C LEU A 734 37.18 -39.98 -26.50
N PRO A 735 36.70 -41.18 -26.85
CA PRO A 735 37.18 -41.89 -28.04
C PRO A 735 36.99 -41.03 -29.31
N PRO A 736 38.01 -40.94 -30.22
CA PRO A 736 38.00 -40.01 -31.36
C PRO A 736 36.80 -40.10 -32.33
N SER A 737 36.09 -41.23 -32.36
CA SER A 737 34.94 -41.46 -33.24
C SER A 737 33.58 -41.48 -32.51
N LEU A 738 33.57 -41.43 -31.18
CA LEU A 738 32.33 -41.56 -30.40
C LEU A 738 31.32 -40.45 -30.72
N VAL A 739 31.78 -39.20 -30.76
CA VAL A 739 30.90 -38.05 -30.98
C VAL A 739 30.31 -38.08 -32.39
N GLY A 740 31.09 -38.48 -33.40
CA GLY A 740 30.62 -38.63 -34.78
C GLY A 740 29.74 -39.85 -35.03
N ASP A 741 29.82 -40.89 -34.19
CA ASP A 741 28.88 -42.01 -34.22
C ASP A 741 27.54 -41.67 -33.52
N LEU A 742 27.52 -40.64 -32.65
CA LEU A 742 26.33 -40.19 -31.91
C LEU A 742 25.60 -39.01 -32.56
N LEU A 743 26.30 -38.18 -33.33
CA LEU A 743 25.77 -36.98 -33.99
C LEU A 743 26.18 -36.97 -35.46
N PRO A 744 25.42 -36.35 -36.38
CA PRO A 744 24.18 -35.59 -36.16
C PRO A 744 23.00 -36.48 -35.78
N GLY A 745 21.96 -35.89 -35.20
CA GLY A 745 20.71 -36.60 -34.93
C GLY A 745 20.05 -36.23 -33.59
N PRO A 746 19.15 -37.10 -33.10
CA PRO A 746 18.21 -36.78 -32.01
C PRO A 746 18.84 -36.78 -30.62
N LEU A 747 20.17 -36.62 -30.51
CA LEU A 747 20.91 -36.63 -29.25
C LEU A 747 21.40 -35.23 -28.87
N THR A 748 21.65 -35.03 -27.59
CA THR A 748 22.28 -33.81 -27.06
C THR A 748 23.30 -34.23 -26.01
N LEU A 749 24.55 -33.80 -26.20
CA LEU A 749 25.69 -34.25 -25.41
C LEU A 749 26.10 -33.15 -24.44
N VAL A 750 26.22 -33.46 -23.15
CA VAL A 750 26.78 -32.56 -22.14
C VAL A 750 28.27 -32.84 -22.02
N LEU A 751 29.09 -31.83 -22.30
CA LEU A 751 30.54 -31.91 -22.39
C LEU A 751 31.20 -30.77 -21.59
N PRO A 752 32.49 -30.88 -21.23
CA PRO A 752 33.19 -29.80 -20.51
C PRO A 752 33.33 -28.57 -21.42
N ARG A 753 32.93 -27.39 -20.93
CA ARG A 753 33.01 -26.12 -21.67
C ARG A 753 34.46 -25.67 -21.81
N LEU A 754 34.84 -25.17 -22.99
CA LEU A 754 36.13 -24.49 -23.17
C LEU A 754 36.07 -23.05 -22.62
N PRO A 755 37.04 -22.61 -21.81
CA PRO A 755 37.06 -21.25 -21.25
C PRO A 755 37.09 -20.15 -22.32
N ASP A 756 37.80 -20.38 -23.41
CA ASP A 756 38.05 -19.39 -24.48
C ASP A 756 37.05 -19.48 -25.64
N ALA A 757 35.96 -20.24 -25.48
CA ALA A 757 34.93 -20.36 -26.52
C ALA A 757 34.21 -19.02 -26.75
N THR A 758 33.89 -18.70 -28.01
CA THR A 758 33.14 -17.50 -28.42
C THR A 758 31.65 -17.60 -28.01
N LEU A 759 31.40 -17.67 -26.71
CA LEU A 759 30.08 -17.80 -26.09
C LEU A 759 29.86 -16.66 -25.10
N SER A 760 28.63 -16.18 -25.01
CA SER A 760 28.26 -15.16 -24.03
C SER A 760 28.53 -15.65 -22.59
N PRO A 761 29.04 -14.80 -21.68
CA PRO A 761 29.09 -15.10 -20.25
C PRO A 761 27.70 -15.30 -19.63
N GLN A 762 26.64 -14.77 -20.25
CA GLN A 762 25.26 -14.97 -19.83
C GLN A 762 24.67 -16.31 -20.31
N LEU A 763 25.34 -17.03 -21.22
CA LEU A 763 24.94 -18.38 -21.62
C LEU A 763 25.38 -19.38 -20.54
N ASN A 764 24.41 -19.93 -19.82
CA ASN A 764 24.62 -20.90 -18.74
C ASN A 764 25.65 -20.42 -17.70
N PRO A 765 25.36 -19.32 -16.98
CA PRO A 765 26.32 -18.75 -16.03
C PRO A 765 26.68 -19.79 -14.96
N GLU A 766 27.94 -19.80 -14.54
CA GLU A 766 28.46 -20.65 -13.44
C GLU A 766 28.48 -22.17 -13.71
N LEU A 767 28.07 -22.63 -14.90
CA LEU A 767 28.10 -24.04 -15.26
C LEU A 767 29.39 -24.42 -16.01
N PRO A 768 30.17 -25.39 -15.50
CA PRO A 768 31.42 -25.82 -16.13
C PRO A 768 31.20 -26.68 -17.38
N ASN A 769 29.98 -27.17 -17.59
CA ASN A 769 29.60 -28.06 -18.69
C ASN A 769 28.61 -27.38 -19.63
N LEU A 770 28.67 -27.73 -20.92
CA LEU A 770 27.83 -27.21 -21.98
C LEU A 770 27.11 -28.36 -22.69
N ALA A 771 25.81 -28.20 -22.91
CA ALA A 771 25.04 -29.10 -23.75
C ALA A 771 25.21 -28.70 -25.23
N VAL A 772 25.62 -29.62 -26.09
CA VAL A 772 25.78 -29.40 -27.52
C VAL A 772 24.90 -30.33 -28.33
N ARG A 773 24.44 -29.84 -29.49
CA ARG A 773 23.57 -30.57 -30.41
C ARG A 773 23.94 -30.27 -31.85
N VAL A 774 23.90 -31.30 -32.70
CA VAL A 774 23.95 -31.17 -34.16
C VAL A 774 22.69 -31.86 -34.70
N PRO A 775 21.59 -31.13 -34.92
CA PRO A 775 20.32 -31.69 -35.41
C PRO A 775 20.50 -32.28 -36.81
N ASP A 776 19.88 -33.44 -37.09
CA ASP A 776 19.80 -33.96 -38.47
C ASP A 776 18.63 -33.34 -39.24
N HIS A 777 18.63 -32.00 -39.35
CA HIS A 777 17.61 -31.24 -40.07
C HIS A 777 18.27 -30.27 -41.04
N GLU A 778 18.02 -30.44 -42.34
CA GLU A 778 18.71 -29.73 -43.43
C GLU A 778 18.67 -28.20 -43.26
N PHE A 779 17.48 -27.64 -43.03
CA PHE A 779 17.32 -26.20 -42.78
C PHE A 779 18.17 -25.70 -41.60
N MET A 780 18.10 -26.36 -40.44
CA MET A 780 18.80 -25.91 -39.23
C MET A 780 20.32 -26.03 -39.36
N ARG A 781 20.81 -27.08 -40.05
CA ARG A 781 22.25 -27.23 -40.33
C ARG A 781 22.74 -26.13 -41.26
N GLU A 782 21.97 -25.79 -42.29
CA GLU A 782 22.33 -24.71 -43.22
C GLU A 782 22.27 -23.32 -42.54
N VAL A 783 21.30 -23.08 -41.66
CA VAL A 783 21.26 -21.86 -40.82
C VAL A 783 22.52 -21.75 -39.96
N CYS A 784 22.92 -22.81 -39.26
CA CYS A 784 24.14 -22.80 -38.45
C CYS A 784 25.40 -22.59 -39.31
N ARG A 785 25.46 -23.21 -40.50
CA ARG A 785 26.59 -23.11 -41.42
C ARG A 785 26.78 -21.69 -41.96
N ARG A 786 25.69 -21.04 -42.39
CA ARG A 786 25.73 -19.67 -42.92
C ARG A 786 25.82 -18.60 -41.85
N PHE A 787 25.31 -18.88 -40.65
CA PHE A 787 25.46 -17.98 -39.51
C PHE A 787 26.93 -17.88 -39.06
N ASP A 788 27.70 -18.97 -39.23
CA ASP A 788 29.13 -19.04 -38.91
C ASP A 788 29.43 -18.67 -37.45
N GLY A 789 28.61 -19.20 -36.54
CA GLY A 789 28.72 -18.95 -35.11
C GLY A 789 27.86 -19.91 -34.28
N PRO A 790 28.07 -19.96 -32.95
CA PRO A 790 27.30 -20.84 -32.08
C PRO A 790 25.86 -20.33 -31.93
N VAL A 791 24.88 -21.23 -32.09
CA VAL A 791 23.45 -20.88 -31.97
C VAL A 791 22.89 -21.49 -30.70
N ALA A 792 22.35 -20.69 -29.79
CA ALA A 792 21.66 -21.19 -28.62
C ALA A 792 20.31 -21.77 -29.03
N LEU A 793 20.00 -22.97 -28.54
CA LEU A 793 18.80 -23.70 -28.90
C LEU A 793 18.11 -24.29 -27.67
N THR A 794 16.80 -24.17 -27.64
CA THR A 794 15.90 -24.75 -26.63
C THR A 794 14.55 -25.02 -27.27
N SER A 795 13.73 -25.88 -26.67
CA SER A 795 12.42 -26.23 -27.24
C SER A 795 11.49 -25.01 -27.37
N ALA A 796 10.58 -25.02 -28.35
CA ALA A 796 9.66 -23.92 -28.61
C ALA A 796 8.36 -24.07 -27.78
N ASN A 797 8.45 -23.85 -26.47
CA ASN A 797 7.33 -23.93 -25.52
C ASN A 797 7.68 -23.14 -24.25
N ARG A 798 6.71 -22.80 -23.40
CA ARG A 798 7.01 -22.21 -22.08
C ARG A 798 7.58 -23.27 -21.15
N SER A 799 8.43 -22.85 -20.20
CA SER A 799 9.05 -23.80 -19.28
C SER A 799 8.00 -24.57 -18.47
N GLY A 800 8.03 -25.91 -18.56
CA GLY A 800 7.07 -26.80 -17.88
C GLY A 800 5.90 -27.28 -18.76
N GLU A 801 5.69 -26.65 -19.92
CA GLU A 801 4.66 -27.07 -20.88
C GLU A 801 5.15 -28.19 -21.80
N PRO A 802 4.22 -28.90 -22.49
CA PRO A 802 4.56 -29.88 -23.52
C PRO A 802 5.45 -29.28 -24.62
N SER A 803 6.30 -30.13 -25.22
CA SER A 803 7.16 -29.72 -26.33
C SER A 803 6.36 -29.64 -27.63
N SER A 804 6.60 -28.60 -28.42
CA SER A 804 5.88 -28.36 -29.67
C SER A 804 6.45 -29.17 -30.83
N ARG A 805 5.57 -29.82 -31.60
CA ARG A 805 5.90 -30.63 -32.77
C ARG A 805 5.56 -29.95 -34.08
N SER A 806 4.72 -28.92 -34.06
CA SER A 806 4.39 -28.10 -35.23
C SER A 806 4.55 -26.61 -34.90
N ALA A 807 4.73 -25.77 -35.91
CA ALA A 807 4.80 -24.31 -35.74
C ALA A 807 3.57 -23.76 -35.00
N GLU A 808 2.41 -24.37 -35.27
CA GLU A 808 1.09 -24.01 -34.76
C GLU A 808 0.95 -24.20 -33.24
N GLU A 809 1.59 -25.22 -32.67
CA GLU A 809 1.48 -25.56 -31.24
C GLU A 809 2.08 -24.50 -30.30
N PHE A 810 2.89 -23.58 -30.82
CA PHE A 810 3.44 -22.43 -30.07
C PHE A 810 3.06 -21.09 -30.69
N ARG A 811 1.90 -21.02 -31.34
CA ARG A 811 1.37 -19.81 -31.97
C ARG A 811 1.32 -18.60 -31.03
N ASP A 812 1.04 -18.82 -29.75
CA ASP A 812 1.01 -17.77 -28.72
C ASP A 812 2.38 -17.10 -28.50
N LEU A 813 3.48 -17.78 -28.85
CA LEU A 813 4.85 -17.29 -28.72
C LEU A 813 5.40 -16.63 -29.99
N TRP A 814 4.68 -16.72 -31.13
CA TRP A 814 5.08 -16.10 -32.39
C TRP A 814 5.34 -14.59 -32.29
N PRO A 815 4.51 -13.78 -31.60
CA PRO A 815 4.75 -12.33 -31.48
C PRO A 815 6.06 -11.95 -30.79
N LEU A 816 6.71 -12.90 -30.12
CA LEU A 816 7.99 -12.69 -29.45
C LEU A 816 9.19 -13.11 -30.31
N CYS A 817 8.94 -13.73 -31.46
CA CYS A 817 9.93 -14.13 -32.45
C CYS A 817 9.94 -13.13 -33.61
N GLU A 818 11.10 -12.94 -34.22
CA GLU A 818 11.22 -12.14 -35.46
C GLU A 818 10.53 -12.86 -36.63
N ALA A 819 10.73 -14.18 -36.70
CA ALA A 819 10.14 -15.05 -37.70
C ALA A 819 9.99 -16.46 -37.13
N VAL A 820 9.04 -17.21 -37.69
CA VAL A 820 8.84 -18.63 -37.41
C VAL A 820 8.97 -19.37 -38.73
N PHE A 821 9.88 -20.33 -38.78
CA PHE A 821 10.12 -21.18 -39.93
C PHE A 821 9.34 -22.47 -39.74
N ASP A 822 8.34 -22.72 -40.58
CA ASP A 822 7.47 -23.89 -40.51
C ASP A 822 7.97 -24.99 -41.46
N GLY A 823 8.43 -26.09 -40.88
CA GLY A 823 8.85 -27.32 -41.58
C GLY A 823 7.82 -28.45 -41.51
N GLY A 824 6.59 -28.18 -41.06
CA GLY A 824 5.58 -29.20 -40.79
C GLY A 824 5.80 -29.89 -39.44
N VAL A 825 5.36 -31.15 -39.31
CA VAL A 825 5.45 -31.91 -38.06
C VAL A 825 6.87 -32.44 -37.85
N SER A 826 7.51 -32.03 -36.76
CA SER A 826 8.85 -32.47 -36.33
C SER A 826 8.78 -33.74 -35.47
N GLY A 827 9.70 -34.67 -35.76
CA GLY A 827 9.98 -35.89 -34.98
C GLY A 827 8.88 -36.95 -35.00
N GLU A 828 9.24 -38.22 -35.18
CA GLU A 828 8.27 -39.33 -35.21
C GLU A 828 7.70 -39.66 -33.81
N SER A 829 8.53 -39.60 -32.77
CA SER A 829 8.17 -40.01 -31.40
C SER A 829 7.47 -38.94 -30.56
N GLY A 830 7.52 -37.67 -30.98
CA GLY A 830 7.03 -36.53 -30.21
C GLY A 830 7.80 -36.20 -28.93
N ALA A 831 8.91 -36.91 -28.66
CA ALA A 831 9.80 -36.64 -27.55
C ALA A 831 10.96 -35.73 -27.98
N GLY A 832 11.44 -34.88 -27.06
CA GLY A 832 12.69 -34.13 -27.27
C GLY A 832 13.91 -35.05 -27.36
N SER A 833 15.08 -34.49 -27.68
CA SER A 833 16.33 -35.25 -27.77
C SER A 833 16.72 -35.98 -26.48
N THR A 834 17.35 -37.14 -26.61
CA THR A 834 17.99 -37.81 -25.46
C THR A 834 19.20 -37.00 -25.00
N LEU A 835 19.29 -36.74 -23.69
CA LEU A 835 20.33 -35.91 -23.09
C LEU A 835 21.36 -36.81 -22.39
N LEU A 836 22.56 -36.88 -22.93
CA LEU A 836 23.65 -37.74 -22.44
C LEU A 836 24.76 -36.88 -21.84
N ASP A 837 25.10 -37.14 -20.59
CA ASP A 837 26.26 -36.53 -19.93
C ASP A 837 27.50 -37.40 -20.13
N LEU A 838 28.43 -36.84 -20.89
CA LEU A 838 29.74 -37.38 -21.23
C LEU A 838 30.85 -36.47 -20.70
N SER A 839 30.57 -35.62 -19.72
CA SER A 839 31.53 -34.64 -19.20
C SER A 839 32.67 -35.24 -18.40
N ALA A 840 32.49 -36.45 -17.86
CA ALA A 840 33.49 -37.14 -17.06
C ALA A 840 34.12 -38.33 -17.83
N PRO A 841 35.45 -38.51 -17.81
CA PRO A 841 36.12 -39.63 -18.47
C PRO A 841 35.56 -40.99 -18.04
N GLY A 842 35.19 -41.83 -19.01
CA GLY A 842 34.71 -43.19 -18.79
C GLY A 842 33.34 -43.31 -18.08
N ARG A 843 32.62 -42.20 -17.87
CA ARG A 843 31.30 -42.19 -17.24
C ARG A 843 30.23 -41.72 -18.23
N LEU A 844 29.15 -42.49 -18.32
CA LEU A 844 27.94 -42.14 -19.03
C LEU A 844 26.81 -41.97 -18.02
N LYS A 845 26.12 -40.83 -18.08
CA LYS A 845 24.86 -40.62 -17.36
C LYS A 845 23.78 -40.14 -18.32
N ILE A 846 22.62 -40.78 -18.29
CA ILE A 846 21.45 -40.33 -19.04
C ILE A 846 20.72 -39.30 -18.16
N LEU A 847 20.71 -38.04 -18.60
CA LEU A 847 20.03 -36.95 -17.88
C LEU A 847 18.56 -36.84 -18.27
N ARG A 848 18.22 -37.25 -19.49
CA ARG A 848 16.85 -37.32 -19.98
C ARG A 848 16.75 -38.36 -21.09
N GLU A 849 15.80 -39.27 -20.97
CA GLU A 849 15.42 -40.18 -22.04
C GLU A 849 14.52 -39.46 -23.05
N GLY A 850 14.80 -39.64 -24.34
CA GLY A 850 14.09 -38.98 -25.43
C GLY A 850 14.25 -39.72 -26.75
N ALA A 851 14.14 -39.00 -27.86
CA ALA A 851 14.38 -39.57 -29.19
C ALA A 851 15.83 -40.08 -29.34
N GLY A 852 16.02 -41.17 -30.10
CA GLY A 852 17.34 -41.76 -30.37
C GLY A 852 17.98 -42.58 -29.26
N MET A 853 17.27 -42.82 -28.15
CA MET A 853 17.82 -43.51 -26.98
C MET A 853 18.34 -44.92 -27.30
N ARG A 854 17.58 -45.69 -28.08
CA ARG A 854 17.94 -47.09 -28.38
C ARG A 854 19.20 -47.18 -29.24
N GLU A 855 19.27 -46.34 -30.26
CA GLU A 855 20.42 -46.23 -31.17
C GLU A 855 21.65 -45.73 -30.42
N ALA A 856 21.49 -44.75 -29.52
CA ALA A 856 22.57 -44.26 -28.67
C ALA A 856 23.17 -45.36 -27.79
N LEU A 857 22.35 -46.22 -27.17
CA LEU A 857 22.84 -47.33 -26.34
C LEU A 857 23.70 -48.33 -27.12
N LEU A 858 23.32 -48.65 -28.36
CA LEU A 858 24.10 -49.54 -29.23
C LEU A 858 25.47 -48.94 -29.57
N VAL A 859 25.50 -47.63 -29.87
CA VAL A 859 26.74 -46.91 -30.13
C VAL A 859 27.60 -46.87 -28.87
N LEU A 860 27.03 -46.54 -27.71
CA LEU A 860 27.76 -46.45 -26.45
C LEU A 860 28.35 -47.81 -26.01
N GLU A 861 27.63 -48.91 -26.25
CA GLU A 861 28.11 -50.27 -25.98
C GLU A 861 29.34 -50.65 -26.83
N LYS A 862 29.37 -50.25 -28.11
CA LYS A 862 30.53 -50.42 -29.00
C LYS A 862 31.81 -49.78 -28.42
N TYR A 863 31.68 -48.70 -27.66
CA TYR A 863 32.80 -48.00 -27.01
C TYR A 863 33.02 -48.42 -25.55
N GLY A 864 32.33 -49.44 -25.05
CA GLY A 864 32.45 -49.92 -23.68
C GLY A 864 31.90 -48.96 -22.62
N LEU A 865 31.11 -47.96 -23.02
CA LEU A 865 30.48 -47.01 -22.11
C LEU A 865 29.11 -47.55 -21.70
N ARG A 866 28.96 -47.90 -20.42
CA ARG A 866 27.68 -48.34 -19.85
C ARG A 866 27.13 -47.25 -18.94
N PRO A 867 25.79 -47.09 -18.86
CA PRO A 867 25.17 -46.20 -17.89
C PRO A 867 25.67 -46.60 -16.49
N GLY A 868 26.18 -45.64 -15.72
CA GLY A 868 26.43 -45.87 -14.29
C GLY A 868 25.11 -46.19 -13.56
N PRO A 869 25.15 -46.89 -12.41
CA PRO A 869 23.97 -47.08 -11.58
C PRO A 869 23.36 -45.76 -11.08
#